data_AF-A0A409YRX5-F1
#
_entry.id   AF-A0A409YRX5-F1
#
_cell.length_a   1.000
_cell.length_b   1.000
_cell.length_c   1.000
_cell.angle_alpha   90.00
_cell.angle_beta   90.00
_cell.angle_gamma   90.00
#
_symmetry.space_group_name_H-M   'P 1'
#
loop_
_entity.id
_entity.type
_entity.pdbx_description
1 polymer ?
#
loop_
_entity_poly.entity_id
_entity_poly.type
_entity_poly.pdbx_seq_one_letter_code
_entity_poly.pdbx_strand_id
1 'polypeptide(L)'
;MAHWDSTAKLCTFLTLDDISKATKAKLTGVVPPTKPNQKTPLLKLIQSARDKGYHTICLPLTTEKWKERWERMCLLPEGQNSEEGDEAQKEGQKEKEKEAEMWRRTPGFKAEEVTITRLDEAEGIIAMVSEWLELDATDDGVRHDAEIALGQELAYASYLNIQTAILPAPRNRDHVASYARIVNSCLARLPFLSLSVRLPIYNPSAIQSEPALMSPNASLHPASPLTNIEPPRTPSVVVSNIDGPNALGGAGPSLNATWEMWDLIRSMCDYNPRLTLTLDLSPALPTTLGVLSKWAAEAVSHIFLPSSTFIANQKGYPVLPKPTQQFIRDSMIHKPVVILSGVTSGHHSNGGEAAYSQYVRHLEKTSAAVQAAQRPGAVENFAQGYQDFLQAPLQPLMDNLPSVTYQTFEQDPVKYAQYEEAMCHAFLDKPIDQHFVVCVAGAGRGPLVARCLTALQRSQRSATVYAVEKNPNAYVTLQQRKAAEWGERVHLVFGDMRIVDVPEPVDILVSELLGSFGDNELSPECLDGAMRFLKPDGISIPSSYTAHLAPLSSSKLYNEARSSNNEKSLETPYVVMFSAVNILSGTKATVDGRCGPQVQECWEFEHPRRDAVLDSRGIPLTNNHNVRSAKLRFFIPHAGILHISAVWQDILKRQVLYGSIGLSIHPHRQDQVSKDMLSWFPLFFPFKEPLYLPSNSELQVSIWRLTNERQVWYEWHAESFLAVPGDGQVEEVLLSPLGAGPSQSFSTLGMPSPLIDSKELSFTETGKTPNPQHTENQVVKIGHTSLHNPGGRSSWIAIANAICAKDPAIYPSVKSRYTPTNMKTSLATLAAFVYLLPGVMALTINTPFGVTQCQPQLITWSDGTPPYYVSIIPEAKGGQPSAPALRSWDPQSGNSLTWQVDLQPNTSITLAIKDATGNTAFSDKVNIQPATPGTACSQNADALATTAATSPAAGTAAAGSSTGAANRPTVGASANASQSNAARPASSTPAVAVGTSSGAPRPSATSASGTVSNLKVENFALVGIAGLAVAFFL
;
A
#
# COMPACT_ATOMS: atom_id res chain seq x y z
N MET A 1 7.17 15.40 8.22
CA MET A 1 7.15 14.10 7.49
C MET A 1 8.54 13.82 6.94
N ALA A 2 8.91 12.57 6.67
CA ALA A 2 10.16 12.28 5.97
C ALA A 2 10.06 12.71 4.49
N HIS A 3 11.17 13.10 3.87
CA HIS A 3 11.20 13.33 2.43
C HIS A 3 10.84 12.02 1.69
N TRP A 4 9.81 12.08 0.83
CA TRP A 4 9.44 10.97 -0.05
C TRP A 4 10.52 10.81 -1.13
N ASP A 5 11.49 9.93 -0.86
CA ASP A 5 12.45 9.50 -1.87
C ASP A 5 11.69 8.81 -3.00
N SER A 6 11.73 9.43 -4.18
CA SER A 6 11.02 8.99 -5.38
C SER A 6 11.79 7.95 -6.18
N THR A 7 13.00 7.58 -5.73
CA THR A 7 13.95 6.75 -6.49
C THR A 7 14.29 5.44 -5.79
N ALA A 8 14.72 4.45 -6.58
CA ALA A 8 15.40 3.26 -6.09
C ALA A 8 16.78 3.64 -5.51
N LYS A 9 17.31 2.86 -4.57
CA LYS A 9 18.60 3.17 -3.92
C LYS A 9 19.70 2.30 -4.50
N LEU A 10 20.85 2.91 -4.81
CA LEU A 10 22.03 2.16 -5.25
C LEU A 10 22.89 1.77 -4.07
N CYS A 11 23.29 0.50 -4.04
CA CYS A 11 24.19 -0.09 -3.07
C CYS A 11 25.40 -0.71 -3.76
N THR A 12 26.54 -0.73 -3.08
CA THR A 12 27.73 -1.49 -3.49
C THR A 12 28.02 -2.57 -2.46
N PHE A 13 28.37 -3.77 -2.94
CA PHE A 13 28.80 -4.87 -2.09
C PHE A 13 30.34 -4.86 -1.94
N LEU A 14 30.83 -4.73 -0.70
CA LEU A 14 32.25 -4.83 -0.39
C LEU A 14 32.59 -6.26 0.05
N THR A 15 33.57 -6.87 -0.60
CA THR A 15 34.03 -8.22 -0.25
C THR A 15 35.00 -8.22 0.93
N LEU A 16 35.22 -9.39 1.55
CA LEU A 16 36.28 -9.56 2.53
C LEU A 16 37.69 -9.26 1.97
N ASP A 17 37.90 -9.48 0.67
CA ASP A 17 39.16 -9.15 0.00
C ASP A 17 39.32 -7.63 -0.19
N ASP A 18 38.27 -6.87 -0.52
CA ASP A 18 38.31 -5.40 -0.56
C ASP A 18 38.69 -4.81 0.82
N ILE A 19 38.07 -5.33 1.88
CA ILE A 19 38.36 -4.94 3.28
C ILE A 19 39.79 -5.34 3.67
N SER A 20 40.24 -6.53 3.26
CA SER A 20 41.61 -7.02 3.47
C SER A 20 42.64 -6.14 2.76
N LYS A 21 42.41 -5.77 1.49
CA LYS A 21 43.25 -4.88 0.68
C LYS A 21 43.34 -3.49 1.28
N ALA A 22 42.22 -2.88 1.67
CA ALA A 22 42.20 -1.57 2.33
C ALA A 22 42.96 -1.56 3.67
N THR A 23 42.92 -2.68 4.40
CA THR A 23 43.66 -2.85 5.66
C THR A 23 45.16 -3.04 5.41
N LYS A 24 45.55 -3.89 4.45
CA LYS A 24 46.95 -4.11 4.05
C LYS A 24 47.62 -2.84 3.51
N ALA A 25 46.89 -2.02 2.73
CA ALA A 25 47.38 -0.74 2.21
C ALA A 25 47.74 0.30 3.31
N LYS A 26 47.29 0.10 4.56
CA LYS A 26 47.71 0.91 5.71
C LYS A 26 49.10 0.51 6.24
N LEU A 27 49.49 -0.76 6.10
CA LEU A 27 50.74 -1.30 6.66
C LEU A 27 51.99 -0.92 5.85
N THR A 28 51.82 -0.60 4.56
CA THR A 28 52.90 -0.15 3.67
C THR A 28 53.22 1.35 3.80
N GLY A 29 52.46 2.11 4.58
CA GLY A 29 52.67 3.54 4.82
C GLY A 29 53.18 3.82 6.23
N VAL A 30 54.42 4.32 6.35
CA VAL A 30 55.05 4.61 7.66
C VAL A 30 54.35 5.78 8.35
N VAL A 31 53.50 5.49 9.35
CA VAL A 31 52.84 6.46 10.22
C VAL A 31 52.80 5.94 11.67
N PRO A 32 53.21 6.74 12.68
CA PRO A 32 53.15 6.33 14.09
C PRO A 32 51.73 6.07 14.61
N PRO A 33 51.56 5.30 15.71
CA PRO A 33 50.26 5.06 16.33
C PRO A 33 49.69 6.31 17.04
N THR A 34 48.42 6.22 17.42
CA THR A 34 47.67 7.17 18.27
C THR A 34 47.44 8.61 17.74
N LYS A 35 46.39 8.78 16.92
CA LYS A 35 45.51 9.97 16.96
C LYS A 35 44.05 9.52 16.89
N PRO A 36 43.14 10.00 17.76
CA PRO A 36 41.78 9.46 17.87
C PRO A 36 40.88 9.71 16.64
N ASN A 37 41.15 10.77 15.85
CA ASN A 37 40.32 11.15 14.70
C ASN A 37 40.71 10.46 13.36
N GLN A 38 41.47 9.36 13.36
CA GLN A 38 41.89 8.70 12.12
C GLN A 38 40.82 7.71 11.62
N LYS A 39 40.13 8.03 10.51
CA LYS A 39 39.18 7.11 9.84
C LYS A 39 39.81 5.72 9.60
N THR A 40 39.09 4.67 10.00
CA THR A 40 39.49 3.27 9.83
C THR A 40 39.54 2.87 8.34
N PRO A 41 40.16 1.73 7.95
CA PRO A 41 40.13 1.25 6.57
C PRO A 41 38.70 1.10 6.03
N LEU A 42 37.78 0.58 6.85
CA LEU A 42 36.38 0.43 6.51
C LEU A 42 35.67 1.79 6.32
N LEU A 43 35.86 2.75 7.24
CA LEU A 43 35.32 4.12 7.07
C LEU A 43 35.85 4.83 5.81
N LYS A 44 37.04 4.48 5.30
CA LYS A 44 37.56 5.00 4.03
C LYS A 44 36.89 4.34 2.82
N LEU A 45 36.62 3.03 2.87
CA LEU A 45 35.84 2.34 1.83
C LEU A 45 34.40 2.86 1.78
N ILE A 46 33.74 3.01 2.94
CA ILE A 46 32.40 3.59 3.09
C ILE A 46 32.35 5.01 2.52
N GLN A 47 33.33 5.87 2.87
CA GLN A 47 33.43 7.21 2.31
C GLN A 47 33.59 7.15 0.79
N SER A 48 34.52 6.35 0.27
CA SER A 48 34.75 6.23 -1.17
C SER A 48 33.52 5.70 -1.94
N ALA A 49 32.71 4.83 -1.33
CA ALA A 49 31.43 4.40 -1.90
C ALA A 49 30.41 5.55 -1.93
N ARG A 50 30.26 6.30 -0.83
CA ARG A 50 29.38 7.49 -0.76
C ARG A 50 29.81 8.56 -1.77
N ASP A 51 31.12 8.80 -1.91
CA ASP A 51 31.71 9.76 -2.88
C ASP A 51 31.46 9.37 -4.35
N LYS A 52 31.30 8.07 -4.64
CA LYS A 52 30.90 7.53 -5.96
C LYS A 52 29.38 7.53 -6.20
N GLY A 53 28.58 7.99 -5.23
CA GLY A 53 27.12 8.06 -5.33
C GLY A 53 26.37 6.81 -4.87
N TYR A 54 27.00 5.86 -4.17
CA TYR A 54 26.28 4.78 -3.49
C TYR A 54 25.59 5.29 -2.22
N HIS A 55 24.32 4.94 -2.05
CA HIS A 55 23.44 5.48 -1.00
C HIS A 55 23.51 4.64 0.29
N THR A 56 23.87 3.36 0.18
CA THR A 56 24.08 2.40 1.26
C THR A 56 25.17 1.42 0.83
N ILE A 57 25.79 0.72 1.79
CA ILE A 57 26.87 -0.24 1.55
C ILE A 57 26.44 -1.58 2.13
N CYS A 58 26.66 -2.66 1.39
CA CYS A 58 26.40 -4.02 1.85
C CYS A 58 27.73 -4.77 2.01
N LEU A 59 27.90 -5.54 3.08
CA LEU A 59 29.12 -6.30 3.34
C LEU A 59 28.87 -7.49 4.29
N PRO A 60 29.69 -8.56 4.24
CA PRO A 60 29.62 -9.66 5.19
C PRO A 60 29.88 -9.18 6.61
N LEU A 61 29.05 -9.56 7.58
CA LEU A 61 29.19 -9.16 8.99
C LEU A 61 30.42 -9.81 9.67
N THR A 62 30.80 -10.99 9.17
CA THR A 62 31.78 -11.91 9.75
C THR A 62 32.94 -12.15 8.79
N THR A 63 34.05 -12.69 9.29
CA THR A 63 35.24 -13.04 8.49
C THR A 63 35.39 -14.55 8.35
N GLU A 64 36.25 -15.01 7.43
CA GLU A 64 36.57 -16.45 7.30
C GLU A 64 37.06 -17.08 8.61
N LYS A 65 37.63 -16.31 9.55
CA LYS A 65 38.02 -16.84 10.87
C LYS A 65 36.84 -17.30 11.72
N TRP A 66 35.67 -16.70 11.52
CA TRP A 66 34.43 -17.17 12.16
C TRP A 66 34.04 -18.53 11.60
N LYS A 67 34.08 -18.66 10.27
CA LYS A 67 33.85 -19.93 9.56
C LYS A 67 34.84 -21.01 10.00
N GLU A 68 36.14 -20.73 9.98
CA GLU A 68 37.21 -21.62 10.46
C GLU A 68 37.00 -22.09 11.91
N ARG A 69 36.49 -21.21 12.80
CA ARG A 69 36.15 -21.61 14.18
C ARG A 69 34.90 -22.47 14.21
N TRP A 70 33.83 -22.07 13.53
CA TRP A 70 32.56 -22.81 13.53
C TRP A 70 32.73 -24.20 12.93
N GLU A 71 33.36 -24.35 11.76
CA GLU A 71 33.62 -25.64 11.13
C GLU A 71 34.44 -26.57 12.04
N ARG A 72 35.42 -26.03 12.78
CA ARG A 72 36.25 -26.78 13.74
C ARG A 72 35.52 -27.19 15.03
N MET A 73 34.45 -26.49 15.41
CA MET A 73 33.63 -26.80 16.59
C MET A 73 32.44 -27.70 16.25
N CYS A 74 31.84 -27.52 15.08
CA CYS A 74 30.49 -28.02 14.76
C CYS A 74 30.47 -29.11 13.67
N LEU A 75 31.56 -29.34 12.93
CA LEU A 75 31.65 -30.39 11.90
C LEU A 75 32.60 -31.51 12.31
N LEU A 76 32.19 -32.76 12.04
CA LEU A 76 33.01 -33.94 12.23
C LEU A 76 34.02 -34.10 11.07
N PRO A 77 35.28 -34.50 11.33
CA PRO A 77 36.24 -34.82 10.27
C PRO A 77 35.80 -36.04 9.46
N GLU A 78 35.84 -35.95 8.12
CA GLU A 78 35.57 -37.10 7.25
C GLU A 78 36.48 -38.29 7.57
N GLY A 79 35.88 -39.46 7.81
CA GLY A 79 36.58 -40.73 8.01
C GLY A 79 36.82 -41.18 9.46
N GLN A 80 36.59 -40.36 10.48
CA GLN A 80 36.84 -40.75 11.89
C GLN A 80 35.67 -41.51 12.56
N ASN A 81 35.24 -42.62 11.94
CA ASN A 81 34.33 -43.62 12.56
C ASN A 81 35.08 -44.85 13.13
N SER A 82 36.40 -44.76 13.30
CA SER A 82 37.23 -45.78 13.93
C SER A 82 37.45 -45.47 15.41
N GLU A 83 37.02 -46.36 16.31
CA GLU A 83 37.29 -46.25 17.76
C GLU A 83 38.79 -46.37 18.10
N GLU A 84 39.61 -46.81 17.14
CA GLU A 84 41.06 -47.03 17.20
C GLU A 84 41.90 -45.74 17.03
N GLY A 85 41.46 -44.61 17.58
CA GLY A 85 42.27 -43.39 17.69
C GLY A 85 43.23 -43.40 18.89
N ASP A 86 44.46 -42.87 18.72
CA ASP A 86 45.43 -42.66 19.80
C ASP A 86 44.88 -41.74 20.92
N GLU A 87 45.39 -41.90 22.15
CA GLU A 87 44.94 -41.11 23.32
C GLU A 87 45.00 -39.60 23.08
N ALA A 88 46.06 -39.10 22.42
CA ALA A 88 46.21 -37.68 22.08
C ALA A 88 45.14 -37.17 21.09
N GLN A 89 44.63 -38.02 20.20
CA GLN A 89 43.52 -37.66 19.30
C GLN A 89 42.21 -37.56 20.09
N LYS A 90 41.98 -38.52 21.01
CA LYS A 90 40.79 -38.54 21.89
C LYS A 90 40.76 -37.37 22.86
N GLU A 91 41.91 -36.95 23.39
CA GLU A 91 42.02 -35.74 24.22
C GLU A 91 41.74 -34.46 23.40
N GLY A 92 42.34 -34.32 22.21
CA GLY A 92 42.09 -33.18 21.32
C GLY A 92 40.65 -33.09 20.82
N GLN A 93 39.97 -34.21 20.56
CA GLN A 93 38.55 -34.25 20.21
C GLN A 93 37.67 -33.81 21.39
N LYS A 94 37.99 -34.27 22.61
CA LYS A 94 37.30 -33.87 23.84
C LYS A 94 37.48 -32.38 24.18
N GLU A 95 38.62 -31.79 23.84
CA GLU A 95 38.82 -30.33 23.98
C GLU A 95 37.99 -29.53 22.96
N LYS A 96 37.90 -29.97 21.70
CA LYS A 96 37.01 -29.36 20.69
C LYS A 96 35.55 -29.38 21.12
N GLU A 97 35.03 -30.54 21.55
CA GLU A 97 33.63 -30.66 21.99
C GLU A 97 33.35 -29.75 23.20
N LYS A 98 34.32 -29.64 24.12
CA LYS A 98 34.22 -28.71 25.25
C LYS A 98 34.19 -27.24 24.80
N GLU A 99 34.95 -26.85 23.76
CA GLU A 99 34.84 -25.50 23.18
C GLU A 99 33.48 -25.28 22.51
N ALA A 100 32.98 -26.27 21.76
CA ALA A 100 31.66 -26.23 21.13
C ALA A 100 30.54 -26.07 22.17
N GLU A 101 30.51 -26.89 23.22
CA GLU A 101 29.54 -26.78 24.32
C GLU A 101 29.62 -25.45 25.10
N MET A 102 30.84 -24.94 25.35
CA MET A 102 31.00 -23.61 25.96
C MET A 102 30.46 -22.49 25.06
N TRP A 103 30.64 -22.62 23.73
CA TRP A 103 30.13 -21.68 22.76
C TRP A 103 28.59 -21.78 22.60
N ARG A 104 28.02 -22.98 22.45
CA ARG A 104 26.56 -23.20 22.42
C ARG A 104 25.87 -22.61 23.65
N ARG A 105 26.48 -22.78 24.83
CA ARG A 105 26.01 -22.22 26.10
C ARG A 105 26.14 -20.69 26.18
N THR A 106 27.13 -20.07 25.54
CA THR A 106 27.34 -18.62 25.58
C THR A 106 27.99 -18.14 24.27
N PRO A 107 27.17 -17.91 23.22
CA PRO A 107 27.68 -17.51 21.91
C PRO A 107 28.33 -16.11 21.95
N GLY A 108 29.42 -15.92 21.22
CA GLY A 108 30.16 -14.67 21.16
C GLY A 108 31.31 -14.69 20.13
N PHE A 109 31.67 -13.50 19.66
CA PHE A 109 32.74 -13.27 18.67
C PHE A 109 34.07 -12.85 19.31
N LYS A 110 35.17 -13.19 18.63
CA LYS A 110 36.47 -12.53 18.82
C LYS A 110 36.58 -11.32 17.88
N ALA A 111 37.47 -10.38 18.19
CA ALA A 111 37.58 -9.11 17.44
C ALA A 111 37.95 -9.30 15.96
N GLU A 112 38.66 -10.38 15.63
CA GLU A 112 39.08 -10.75 14.28
C GLU A 112 38.06 -11.60 13.49
N GLU A 113 36.95 -12.00 14.12
CA GLU A 113 35.88 -12.81 13.54
C GLU A 113 34.76 -11.95 12.89
N VAL A 114 34.79 -10.62 13.10
CA VAL A 114 33.80 -9.65 12.61
C VAL A 114 34.45 -8.57 11.73
N THR A 115 33.69 -8.00 10.80
CA THR A 115 34.16 -6.94 9.87
C THR A 115 33.93 -5.53 10.37
N ILE A 116 32.90 -5.32 11.19
CA ILE A 116 32.50 -4.06 11.80
C ILE A 116 32.82 -4.13 13.29
N THR A 117 33.41 -3.08 13.86
CA THR A 117 33.72 -3.03 15.32
C THR A 117 33.19 -1.77 16.02
N ARG A 118 32.68 -0.80 15.26
CA ARG A 118 32.26 0.52 15.76
C ARG A 118 30.88 0.91 15.23
N LEU A 119 30.15 1.70 16.02
CA LEU A 119 28.84 2.23 15.63
C LEU A 119 28.91 3.17 14.40
N ASP A 120 29.99 3.94 14.24
CA ASP A 120 30.17 4.80 13.06
C ASP A 120 30.58 4.03 11.79
N GLU A 121 31.06 2.80 11.92
CA GLU A 121 31.26 1.87 10.80
C GLU A 121 29.96 1.20 10.35
N ALA A 122 28.93 1.14 11.21
CA ALA A 122 27.64 0.50 10.95
C ALA A 122 26.59 1.44 10.31
N GLU A 123 26.85 2.75 10.26
CA GLU A 123 25.88 3.75 9.78
C GLU A 123 25.47 3.52 8.31
N GLY A 124 24.21 3.13 8.10
CA GLY A 124 23.65 2.89 6.77
C GLY A 124 24.19 1.64 6.08
N ILE A 125 24.74 0.68 6.84
CA ILE A 125 25.16 -0.63 6.35
C ILE A 125 23.97 -1.60 6.27
N ILE A 126 23.99 -2.45 5.25
CA ILE A 126 23.16 -3.67 5.17
C ILE A 126 24.08 -4.86 5.44
N ALA A 127 23.87 -5.58 6.53
CA ALA A 127 24.68 -6.75 6.86
C ALA A 127 24.33 -7.93 5.95
N MET A 128 25.34 -8.62 5.41
CA MET A 128 25.18 -9.97 4.88
C MET A 128 25.58 -10.97 5.97
N VAL A 129 24.65 -11.86 6.31
CA VAL A 129 24.89 -13.03 7.16
C VAL A 129 25.80 -14.01 6.43
N SER A 130 26.56 -14.81 7.19
CA SER A 130 27.41 -15.88 6.68
C SER A 130 26.68 -16.79 5.67
N GLU A 131 27.07 -16.71 4.39
CA GLU A 131 26.49 -17.49 3.28
C GLU A 131 26.61 -19.02 3.45
N TRP A 132 27.49 -19.47 4.34
CA TRP A 132 27.75 -20.88 4.66
C TRP A 132 26.83 -21.48 5.74
N LEU A 133 25.93 -20.69 6.36
CA LEU A 133 25.01 -21.19 7.38
C LEU A 133 23.85 -21.99 6.77
N GLU A 134 23.86 -23.31 6.97
CA GLU A 134 22.84 -24.23 6.45
C GLU A 134 21.70 -24.46 7.47
N LEU A 135 20.78 -23.51 7.54
CA LEU A 135 19.60 -23.56 8.42
C LEU A 135 18.60 -24.70 8.05
N ASP A 136 18.81 -25.30 6.89
CA ASP A 136 18.07 -26.39 6.25
C ASP A 136 18.97 -27.60 5.87
N ALA A 137 20.13 -27.75 6.52
CA ALA A 137 20.94 -28.98 6.41
C ALA A 137 20.11 -30.24 6.73
N THR A 138 20.48 -31.38 6.15
CA THR A 138 19.86 -32.67 6.49
C THR A 138 20.19 -33.13 7.91
N ASP A 139 21.38 -32.78 8.41
CA ASP A 139 21.80 -33.09 9.77
C ASP A 139 21.22 -32.11 10.80
N ASP A 140 20.62 -32.67 11.86
CA ASP A 140 19.95 -31.93 12.93
C ASP A 140 20.92 -31.11 13.80
N GLY A 141 22.14 -31.60 14.02
CA GLY A 141 23.19 -30.91 14.75
C GLY A 141 23.72 -29.71 13.98
N VAL A 142 23.98 -29.87 12.68
CA VAL A 142 24.35 -28.78 11.76
C VAL A 142 23.27 -27.70 11.74
N ARG A 143 21.98 -28.05 11.63
CA ARG A 143 20.90 -27.06 11.71
C ARG A 143 20.86 -26.34 13.07
N HIS A 144 21.11 -27.04 14.16
CA HIS A 144 21.10 -26.46 15.51
C HIS A 144 22.26 -25.47 15.72
N ASP A 145 23.49 -25.86 15.38
CA ASP A 145 24.66 -24.99 15.47
C ASP A 145 24.60 -23.83 14.45
N ALA A 146 23.90 -23.99 13.32
CA ALA A 146 23.60 -22.90 12.40
C ALA A 146 22.54 -21.92 12.94
N GLU A 147 21.52 -22.39 13.66
CA GLU A 147 20.55 -21.53 14.38
C GLU A 147 21.23 -20.70 15.48
N ILE A 148 22.16 -21.30 16.24
CA ILE A 148 22.94 -20.59 17.27
C ILE A 148 23.86 -19.55 16.62
N ALA A 149 24.58 -19.91 15.56
CA ALA A 149 25.48 -19.00 14.84
C ALA A 149 24.73 -17.83 14.19
N LEU A 150 23.60 -18.08 13.52
CA LEU A 150 22.70 -17.04 13.02
C LEU A 150 22.23 -16.12 14.15
N GLY A 151 21.84 -16.72 15.29
CA GLY A 151 21.42 -15.97 16.48
C GLY A 151 22.51 -15.04 17.01
N GLN A 152 23.77 -15.46 16.96
CA GLN A 152 24.93 -14.65 17.33
C GLN A 152 25.18 -13.50 16.35
N GLU A 153 25.13 -13.78 15.03
CA GLU A 153 25.31 -12.78 13.97
C GLU A 153 24.23 -11.69 14.03
N LEU A 154 22.96 -12.07 14.05
CA LEU A 154 21.85 -11.11 14.06
C LEU A 154 21.79 -10.30 15.38
N ALA A 155 22.19 -10.89 16.51
CA ALA A 155 22.34 -10.15 17.77
C ALA A 155 23.48 -9.12 17.71
N TYR A 156 24.61 -9.46 17.07
CA TYR A 156 25.73 -8.51 16.89
C TYR A 156 25.38 -7.37 15.91
N ALA A 157 24.66 -7.68 14.83
CA ALA A 157 24.10 -6.66 13.94
C ALA A 157 23.14 -5.70 14.68
N SER A 158 22.26 -6.25 15.53
CA SER A 158 21.35 -5.44 16.36
C SER A 158 22.09 -4.60 17.40
N TYR A 159 23.18 -5.10 17.99
CA TYR A 159 24.05 -4.33 18.90
C TYR A 159 24.72 -3.15 18.20
N LEU A 160 25.13 -3.33 16.94
CA LEU A 160 25.68 -2.29 16.08
C LEU A 160 24.61 -1.35 15.47
N ASN A 161 23.33 -1.47 15.87
CA ASN A 161 22.20 -0.69 15.35
C ASN A 161 22.03 -0.80 13.81
N ILE A 162 22.40 -1.95 13.23
CA ILE A 162 22.14 -2.26 11.83
C ILE A 162 20.64 -2.57 11.67
N GLN A 163 19.99 -1.91 10.71
CA GLN A 163 18.53 -2.01 10.52
C GLN A 163 18.10 -3.18 9.63
N THR A 164 19.02 -3.74 8.85
CA THR A 164 18.72 -4.78 7.86
C THR A 164 19.84 -5.81 7.75
N ALA A 165 19.46 -7.09 7.85
CA ALA A 165 20.33 -8.22 7.59
C ALA A 165 19.78 -9.07 6.43
N ILE A 166 20.61 -9.36 5.44
CA ILE A 166 20.30 -10.30 4.35
C ILE A 166 20.76 -11.69 4.78
N LEU A 167 19.85 -12.66 4.70
CA LEU A 167 20.06 -14.06 5.09
C LEU A 167 20.55 -14.91 3.91
N PRO A 168 21.32 -15.99 4.14
CA PRO A 168 21.69 -16.96 3.11
C PRO A 168 20.46 -17.58 2.44
N ALA A 169 20.60 -18.01 1.19
CA ALA A 169 19.52 -18.71 0.50
C ALA A 169 19.31 -20.13 1.07
N PRO A 170 18.07 -20.59 1.31
CA PRO A 170 17.78 -21.99 1.54
C PRO A 170 18.26 -22.85 0.36
N ARG A 171 18.85 -24.00 0.70
CA ARG A 171 19.53 -24.94 -0.20
C ARG A 171 18.76 -26.25 -0.36
N ASN A 172 17.91 -26.61 0.60
CA ASN A 172 17.18 -27.87 0.66
C ASN A 172 15.68 -27.62 0.90
N ARG A 173 14.87 -27.92 -0.12
CA ARG A 173 13.41 -27.71 -0.08
C ARG A 173 12.74 -28.52 1.04
N ASP A 174 13.23 -29.72 1.35
CA ASP A 174 12.57 -30.64 2.28
C ASP A 174 12.72 -30.21 3.75
N HIS A 175 13.70 -29.34 4.03
CA HIS A 175 13.96 -28.78 5.36
C HIS A 175 13.75 -27.27 5.43
N VAL A 176 13.19 -26.64 4.39
CA VAL A 176 12.91 -25.19 4.37
C VAL A 176 11.92 -24.76 5.47
N ALA A 177 11.11 -25.69 6.00
CA ALA A 177 10.28 -25.45 7.19
C ALA A 177 11.13 -25.23 8.47
N SER A 178 12.30 -25.86 8.58
CA SER A 178 13.27 -25.59 9.67
C SER A 178 13.91 -24.21 9.50
N TYR A 179 14.33 -23.86 8.28
CA TYR A 179 14.78 -22.50 7.94
C TYR A 179 13.73 -21.46 8.36
N ALA A 180 12.46 -21.67 7.99
CA ALA A 180 11.37 -20.76 8.34
C ALA A 180 11.13 -20.65 9.85
N ARG A 181 11.15 -21.77 10.60
CA ARG A 181 11.08 -21.77 12.08
C ARG A 181 12.20 -20.92 12.69
N ILE A 182 13.42 -21.09 12.22
CA ILE A 182 14.61 -20.37 12.70
C ILE A 182 14.47 -18.86 12.41
N VAL A 183 14.02 -18.49 11.21
CA VAL A 183 13.77 -17.09 10.85
C VAL A 183 12.66 -16.47 11.72
N ASN A 184 11.56 -17.18 11.98
CA ASN A 184 10.49 -16.69 12.87
C ASN A 184 11.00 -16.47 14.32
N SER A 185 11.78 -17.42 14.84
CA SER A 185 12.49 -17.29 16.13
C SER A 185 13.38 -16.05 16.19
N CYS A 186 14.15 -15.77 15.14
CA CYS A 186 14.98 -14.57 15.05
C CYS A 186 14.17 -13.27 14.93
N LEU A 187 13.08 -13.26 14.17
CA LEU A 187 12.16 -12.12 14.07
C LEU A 187 11.54 -11.78 15.44
N ALA A 188 11.13 -12.79 16.21
CA ALA A 188 10.55 -12.61 17.54
C ALA A 188 11.56 -12.05 18.56
N ARG A 189 12.82 -12.52 18.52
CA ARG A 189 13.87 -12.07 19.46
C ARG A 189 14.44 -10.68 19.15
N LEU A 190 14.39 -10.23 17.89
CA LEU A 190 15.06 -9.01 17.42
C LEU A 190 14.04 -8.03 16.82
N PRO A 191 13.30 -7.24 17.64
CA PRO A 191 12.13 -6.48 17.18
C PRO A 191 12.45 -5.33 16.21
N PHE A 192 13.67 -4.79 16.24
CA PHE A 192 14.08 -3.63 15.43
C PHE A 192 14.84 -4.00 14.14
N LEU A 193 15.22 -5.26 13.98
CA LEU A 193 15.96 -5.75 12.81
C LEU A 193 14.99 -6.21 11.72
N SER A 194 15.22 -5.78 10.47
CA SER A 194 14.54 -6.33 9.29
C SER A 194 15.39 -7.46 8.68
N LEU A 195 14.75 -8.56 8.31
CA LEU A 195 15.40 -9.70 7.68
C LEU A 195 15.00 -9.79 6.22
N SER A 196 15.97 -10.04 5.33
CA SER A 196 15.73 -10.17 3.90
C SER A 196 16.28 -11.51 3.40
N VAL A 197 15.42 -12.41 2.94
CA VAL A 197 15.84 -13.73 2.45
C VAL A 197 16.43 -13.57 1.06
N ARG A 198 17.69 -13.98 0.85
CA ARG A 198 18.30 -14.06 -0.48
C ARG A 198 17.71 -15.24 -1.24
N LEU A 199 17.13 -15.01 -2.43
CA LEU A 199 16.62 -16.08 -3.29
C LEU A 199 16.89 -15.81 -4.78
N PRO A 200 17.35 -16.81 -5.55
CA PRO A 200 17.33 -16.73 -7.00
C PRO A 200 15.89 -16.81 -7.52
N ILE A 201 15.62 -16.23 -8.69
CA ILE A 201 14.26 -16.23 -9.28
C ILE A 201 13.73 -17.63 -9.62
N TYR A 202 14.62 -18.61 -9.83
CA TYR A 202 14.32 -20.01 -10.12
C TYR A 202 15.53 -20.90 -9.73
N ASN A 203 15.37 -22.23 -9.68
CA ASN A 203 16.48 -23.16 -9.45
C ASN A 203 17.33 -23.31 -10.74
N PRO A 204 18.62 -22.93 -10.78
CA PRO A 204 19.45 -23.03 -11.99
C PRO A 204 19.60 -24.46 -12.51
N SER A 205 19.47 -25.46 -11.63
CA SER A 205 19.48 -26.89 -11.98
C SER A 205 18.36 -27.26 -12.98
N ALA A 206 17.27 -26.48 -13.02
CA ALA A 206 16.12 -26.72 -13.89
C ALA A 206 16.37 -26.51 -15.39
N ILE A 207 17.54 -26.00 -15.78
CA ILE A 207 17.91 -25.76 -17.19
C ILE A 207 18.99 -26.77 -17.67
N GLN A 208 19.54 -27.60 -16.78
CA GLN A 208 20.67 -28.49 -17.12
C GLN A 208 20.25 -29.86 -17.69
N SER A 209 18.96 -30.12 -17.87
CA SER A 209 18.41 -31.41 -18.32
C SER A 209 18.38 -31.57 -19.86
N GLU A 210 19.53 -31.43 -20.51
CA GLU A 210 19.76 -31.78 -21.93
C GLU A 210 21.09 -32.55 -22.04
N PRO A 211 21.08 -33.90 -21.89
CA PRO A 211 22.29 -34.70 -21.97
C PRO A 211 22.76 -34.79 -23.43
N ALA A 212 23.76 -33.96 -23.78
CA ALA A 212 24.31 -33.89 -25.13
C ALA A 212 24.70 -35.29 -25.67
N LEU A 213 24.03 -35.72 -26.74
CA LEU A 213 24.18 -37.04 -27.33
C LEU A 213 25.65 -37.32 -27.72
N MET A 214 26.13 -38.50 -27.34
CA MET A 214 27.55 -38.85 -27.42
C MET A 214 28.09 -38.79 -28.85
N SER A 215 29.16 -38.03 -29.05
CA SER A 215 29.98 -38.05 -30.28
C SER A 215 31.37 -38.62 -29.97
N PRO A 216 31.63 -39.93 -30.21
CA PRO A 216 32.88 -40.57 -29.85
C PRO A 216 33.97 -40.32 -30.89
N ASN A 217 34.52 -39.09 -30.95
CA ASN A 217 35.86 -38.79 -31.48
C ASN A 217 36.25 -37.30 -31.30
N ALA A 218 37.05 -37.00 -30.27
CA ALA A 218 37.90 -35.81 -30.21
C ALA A 218 39.14 -36.14 -29.36
N SER A 219 40.34 -35.77 -29.83
CA SER A 219 41.61 -36.27 -29.28
C SER A 219 42.16 -35.46 -28.11
N LEU A 220 42.93 -36.14 -27.25
CA LEU A 220 43.67 -35.57 -26.11
C LEU A 220 44.54 -34.35 -26.51
N HIS A 221 44.31 -33.23 -25.84
CA HIS A 221 45.28 -32.13 -25.73
C HIS A 221 45.40 -31.71 -24.26
N PRO A 222 46.63 -31.52 -23.72
CA PRO A 222 46.83 -31.12 -22.33
C PRO A 222 46.48 -29.64 -22.13
N ALA A 223 45.74 -29.35 -21.06
CA ALA A 223 45.41 -27.97 -20.68
C ALA A 223 46.64 -27.24 -20.12
N SER A 224 46.84 -25.99 -20.54
CA SER A 224 47.83 -25.09 -19.93
C SER A 224 47.25 -24.42 -18.67
N PRO A 225 48.04 -24.22 -17.61
CA PRO A 225 47.53 -23.70 -16.35
C PRO A 225 47.26 -22.19 -16.43
N LEU A 226 45.99 -21.80 -16.35
CA LEU A 226 45.56 -20.42 -16.08
C LEU A 226 44.83 -20.36 -14.75
N THR A 227 45.46 -19.64 -13.81
CA THR A 227 44.97 -19.16 -12.50
C THR A 227 43.52 -19.50 -12.11
N ASN A 228 43.36 -20.34 -11.09
CA ASN A 228 42.10 -20.45 -10.35
C ASN A 228 41.73 -19.10 -9.72
N ILE A 229 40.71 -18.45 -10.27
CA ILE A 229 39.84 -17.53 -9.55
C ILE A 229 38.44 -18.07 -9.75
N GLU A 230 37.91 -18.79 -8.76
CA GLU A 230 36.53 -19.24 -8.83
C GLU A 230 35.59 -18.03 -8.72
N PRO A 231 34.60 -17.87 -9.61
CA PRO A 231 33.49 -16.99 -9.33
C PRO A 231 32.71 -17.54 -8.13
N PRO A 232 32.01 -16.70 -7.33
CA PRO A 232 31.18 -17.17 -6.24
C PRO A 232 30.06 -18.07 -6.80
N ARG A 233 30.22 -19.38 -6.64
CA ARG A 233 29.25 -20.37 -7.10
C ARG A 233 27.95 -20.18 -6.33
N THR A 234 26.85 -19.93 -7.03
CA THR A 234 25.51 -20.05 -6.44
C THR A 234 25.33 -21.52 -6.05
N PRO A 235 25.07 -21.85 -4.77
CA PRO A 235 24.88 -23.25 -4.37
C PRO A 235 23.67 -23.84 -5.10
N SER A 236 23.80 -25.09 -5.56
CA SER A 236 22.70 -25.80 -6.22
C SER A 236 21.66 -26.17 -5.17
N VAL A 237 20.38 -25.89 -5.46
CA VAL A 237 19.27 -26.34 -4.61
C VAL A 237 19.13 -27.85 -4.77
N VAL A 238 19.33 -28.58 -3.67
CA VAL A 238 19.10 -30.02 -3.61
C VAL A 238 17.59 -30.27 -3.67
N VAL A 239 17.19 -31.06 -4.66
CA VAL A 239 15.83 -31.59 -4.79
C VAL A 239 15.94 -33.10 -4.62
N SER A 240 15.28 -33.64 -3.60
CA SER A 240 15.18 -35.08 -3.41
C SER A 240 14.30 -35.68 -4.52
N ASN A 241 14.90 -36.46 -5.41
CA ASN A 241 14.15 -37.23 -6.41
C ASN A 241 13.42 -38.40 -5.71
N ILE A 242 12.26 -38.10 -5.14
CA ILE A 242 11.32 -39.09 -4.58
C ILE A 242 10.51 -39.77 -5.72
N ASP A 243 10.61 -39.24 -6.95
CA ASP A 243 10.13 -39.89 -8.18
C ASP A 243 10.90 -41.18 -8.46
N GLY A 244 10.41 -42.28 -7.89
CA GLY A 244 10.71 -43.63 -8.37
C GLY A 244 10.29 -43.79 -9.85
N PRO A 245 10.86 -44.75 -10.59
CA PRO A 245 10.85 -44.77 -12.06
C PRO A 245 9.49 -45.02 -12.76
N ASN A 246 8.37 -44.94 -12.04
CA ASN A 246 7.00 -45.12 -12.54
C ASN A 246 6.11 -43.86 -12.41
N ALA A 247 6.69 -42.67 -12.17
CA ALA A 247 5.95 -41.40 -12.14
C ALA A 247 5.43 -41.00 -13.54
N LEU A 248 4.25 -41.51 -13.90
CA LEU A 248 3.57 -41.24 -15.17
C LEU A 248 3.04 -39.81 -15.27
N GLY A 249 3.87 -38.85 -15.72
CA GLY A 249 3.34 -37.55 -16.20
C GLY A 249 4.23 -36.31 -16.07
N GLY A 250 5.31 -36.23 -16.84
CA GLY A 250 5.82 -34.93 -17.33
C GLY A 250 6.35 -33.92 -16.30
N ALA A 251 6.84 -34.38 -15.14
CA ALA A 251 7.46 -33.53 -14.12
C ALA A 251 8.83 -32.99 -14.56
N GLY A 252 8.84 -32.00 -15.46
CA GLY A 252 10.03 -31.16 -15.69
C GLY A 252 10.39 -30.37 -14.41
N PRO A 253 11.68 -30.07 -14.17
CA PRO A 253 12.13 -29.46 -12.92
C PRO A 253 11.44 -28.10 -12.66
N SER A 254 10.77 -28.00 -11.50
CA SER A 254 9.79 -26.93 -11.25
C SER A 254 10.40 -25.53 -11.22
N LEU A 255 10.07 -24.72 -12.24
CA LEU A 255 10.37 -23.29 -12.29
C LEU A 255 9.69 -22.48 -11.16
N ASN A 256 8.68 -23.04 -10.48
CA ASN A 256 8.03 -22.41 -9.34
C ASN A 256 8.79 -22.62 -8.02
N ALA A 257 9.73 -23.58 -7.96
CA ALA A 257 10.22 -24.15 -6.70
C ALA A 257 10.76 -23.10 -5.71
N THR A 258 11.43 -22.05 -6.20
CA THR A 258 11.98 -20.99 -5.32
C THR A 258 10.93 -20.02 -4.82
N TRP A 259 9.88 -19.74 -5.61
CA TRP A 259 8.74 -18.94 -5.13
C TRP A 259 7.92 -19.74 -4.09
N GLU A 260 7.79 -21.05 -4.25
CA GLU A 260 7.12 -21.94 -3.27
C GLU A 260 7.92 -22.04 -1.95
N MET A 261 9.26 -22.01 -2.01
CA MET A 261 10.09 -21.89 -0.80
C MET A 261 9.89 -20.55 -0.09
N TRP A 262 9.81 -19.43 -0.84
CA TRP A 262 9.44 -18.13 -0.25
C TRP A 262 8.05 -18.16 0.39
N ASP A 263 7.07 -18.71 -0.32
CA ASP A 263 5.67 -18.82 0.12
C ASP A 263 5.55 -19.54 1.47
N LEU A 264 6.22 -20.69 1.62
CA LEU A 264 6.28 -21.43 2.88
C LEU A 264 7.01 -20.64 3.98
N ILE A 265 8.15 -20.00 3.67
CA ILE A 265 8.89 -19.18 4.64
C ILE A 265 8.04 -18.00 5.14
N ARG A 266 7.41 -17.21 4.25
CA ARG A 266 6.59 -16.08 4.68
C ARG A 266 5.33 -16.52 5.42
N SER A 267 4.75 -17.66 5.08
CA SER A 267 3.55 -18.20 5.76
C SER A 267 3.87 -18.70 7.17
N MET A 268 4.97 -19.44 7.36
CA MET A 268 5.41 -19.90 8.68
C MET A 268 5.93 -18.77 9.59
N CYS A 269 6.33 -17.65 8.99
CA CYS A 269 6.65 -16.40 9.70
C CYS A 269 5.43 -15.46 9.87
N ASP A 270 4.21 -15.96 9.70
CA ASP A 270 2.95 -15.20 9.76
C ASP A 270 3.02 -13.85 9.03
N TYR A 271 3.52 -13.88 7.78
CA TYR A 271 3.61 -12.72 6.88
C TYR A 271 4.28 -11.48 7.51
N ASN A 272 5.15 -11.65 8.50
CA ASN A 272 5.72 -10.56 9.30
C ASN A 272 6.30 -9.42 8.41
N PRO A 273 5.88 -8.16 8.57
CA PRO A 273 6.27 -7.06 7.68
C PRO A 273 7.76 -6.69 7.75
N ARG A 274 8.52 -7.22 8.72
CA ARG A 274 9.99 -7.11 8.79
C ARG A 274 10.72 -8.22 8.01
N LEU A 275 10.00 -9.18 7.44
CA LEU A 275 10.52 -10.22 6.56
C LEU A 275 10.32 -9.84 5.10
N THR A 276 11.40 -9.77 4.34
CA THR A 276 11.43 -9.27 2.96
C THR A 276 12.30 -10.14 2.05
N LEU A 277 12.38 -9.80 0.76
CA LEU A 277 13.15 -10.52 -0.25
C LEU A 277 14.35 -9.72 -0.78
N THR A 278 15.48 -10.41 -0.89
CA THR A 278 16.62 -10.03 -1.74
C THR A 278 16.63 -10.92 -2.97
N LEU A 279 16.18 -10.41 -4.11
CA LEU A 279 16.16 -11.19 -5.35
C LEU A 279 17.56 -11.26 -5.97
N ASP A 280 18.09 -12.47 -6.10
CA ASP A 280 19.41 -12.74 -6.65
C ASP A 280 19.34 -12.96 -8.17
N LEU A 281 19.96 -12.05 -8.93
CA LEU A 281 20.01 -12.08 -10.39
C LEU A 281 21.34 -12.66 -10.91
N SER A 282 22.08 -13.41 -10.10
CA SER A 282 23.24 -14.19 -10.55
C SER A 282 22.88 -15.23 -11.63
N PRO A 283 21.74 -15.97 -11.53
CA PRO A 283 21.30 -16.86 -12.62
C PRO A 283 20.63 -16.07 -13.76
N ALA A 284 20.86 -16.49 -15.00
CA ALA A 284 20.24 -15.87 -16.18
C ALA A 284 18.71 -16.09 -16.18
N LEU A 285 17.91 -15.03 -16.38
CA LEU A 285 16.46 -15.10 -16.19
C LEU A 285 15.74 -16.02 -17.19
N PRO A 286 14.69 -16.75 -16.75
CA PRO A 286 13.84 -17.53 -17.65
C PRO A 286 13.06 -16.61 -18.59
N THR A 287 12.77 -17.09 -19.80
CA THR A 287 11.96 -16.37 -20.80
C THR A 287 10.46 -16.40 -20.51
N THR A 288 10.01 -17.22 -19.55
CA THR A 288 8.60 -17.41 -19.17
C THR A 288 8.11 -16.26 -18.29
N LEU A 289 7.51 -15.24 -18.91
CA LEU A 289 7.07 -14.00 -18.24
C LEU A 289 6.19 -14.21 -17.00
N GLY A 290 5.30 -15.21 -17.01
CA GLY A 290 4.40 -15.49 -15.88
C GLY A 290 5.06 -16.12 -14.64
N VAL A 291 6.34 -16.52 -14.72
CA VAL A 291 7.15 -16.83 -13.53
C VAL A 291 7.70 -15.55 -12.91
N LEU A 292 8.01 -14.54 -13.73
CA LEU A 292 8.57 -13.26 -13.30
C LEU A 292 7.51 -12.36 -12.65
N SER A 293 6.27 -12.35 -13.15
CA SER A 293 5.22 -11.45 -12.67
C SER A 293 4.80 -11.71 -11.21
N LYS A 294 4.99 -12.94 -10.70
CA LYS A 294 4.68 -13.29 -9.30
C LYS A 294 5.39 -12.37 -8.30
N TRP A 295 6.67 -12.09 -8.55
CA TRP A 295 7.51 -11.30 -7.65
C TRP A 295 7.03 -9.85 -7.50
N ALA A 296 6.25 -9.32 -8.45
CA ALA A 296 5.63 -7.98 -8.37
C ALA A 296 4.57 -7.86 -7.25
N ALA A 297 4.08 -8.98 -6.72
CA ALA A 297 3.15 -9.04 -5.59
C ALA A 297 3.83 -9.28 -4.22
N GLU A 298 5.15 -9.47 -4.20
CA GLU A 298 5.91 -9.90 -3.02
C GLU A 298 6.70 -8.75 -2.38
N ALA A 299 7.19 -8.98 -1.15
CA ALA A 299 7.91 -8.00 -0.34
C ALA A 299 9.38 -7.81 -0.79
N VAL A 300 9.61 -7.49 -2.06
CA VAL A 300 10.94 -7.26 -2.64
C VAL A 300 11.54 -5.95 -2.09
N SER A 301 12.58 -6.06 -1.26
CA SER A 301 13.28 -4.94 -0.65
C SER A 301 14.64 -4.69 -1.31
N HIS A 302 15.31 -5.74 -1.80
CA HIS A 302 16.63 -5.66 -2.44
C HIS A 302 16.68 -6.46 -3.75
N ILE A 303 17.56 -6.04 -4.66
CA ILE A 303 17.95 -6.80 -5.85
C ILE A 303 19.47 -6.94 -5.84
N PHE A 304 19.98 -8.17 -5.75
CA PHE A 304 21.40 -8.47 -5.83
C PHE A 304 21.79 -8.70 -7.29
N LEU A 305 22.69 -7.86 -7.81
CA LEU A 305 23.03 -7.78 -9.23
C LEU A 305 24.56 -7.78 -9.42
N PRO A 306 25.17 -8.96 -9.61
CA PRO A 306 26.58 -9.09 -9.95
C PRO A 306 26.96 -8.44 -11.28
N SER A 307 28.21 -7.99 -11.40
CA SER A 307 28.78 -7.51 -12.65
C SER A 307 28.88 -8.60 -13.73
N SER A 308 28.84 -9.89 -13.36
CA SER A 308 28.76 -11.05 -14.26
C SER A 308 27.38 -11.28 -14.89
N THR A 309 26.31 -10.67 -14.35
CA THR A 309 24.97 -10.68 -14.98
C THR A 309 24.90 -9.71 -16.18
N PHE A 310 25.86 -8.78 -16.29
CA PHE A 310 25.97 -7.85 -17.42
C PHE A 310 26.74 -8.50 -18.58
N ILE A 311 26.34 -8.11 -19.79
CA ILE A 311 26.99 -8.45 -21.06
C ILE A 311 27.58 -7.19 -21.70
N ALA A 312 28.68 -7.35 -22.41
CA ALA A 312 29.28 -6.25 -23.17
C ALA A 312 28.42 -5.90 -24.40
N ASN A 313 28.12 -4.60 -24.59
CA ASN A 313 27.60 -4.12 -25.86
C ASN A 313 28.70 -3.98 -26.92
N GLN A 314 28.35 -3.63 -28.16
CA GLN A 314 29.29 -3.43 -29.28
C GLN A 314 30.42 -2.40 -29.01
N LYS A 315 30.30 -1.58 -27.97
CA LYS A 315 31.31 -0.59 -27.54
C LYS A 315 32.05 -1.02 -26.26
N GLY A 316 31.88 -2.25 -25.77
CA GLY A 316 32.55 -2.78 -24.59
C GLY A 316 32.00 -2.30 -23.24
N TYR A 317 30.87 -1.59 -23.22
CA TYR A 317 30.21 -1.14 -21.97
C TYR A 317 29.25 -2.20 -21.43
N PRO A 318 29.08 -2.32 -20.10
CA PRO A 318 28.11 -3.23 -19.49
C PRO A 318 26.67 -2.82 -19.82
N VAL A 319 25.86 -3.78 -20.27
CA VAL A 319 24.40 -3.70 -20.42
C VAL A 319 23.78 -5.02 -19.93
N LEU A 320 22.47 -5.09 -19.72
CA LEU A 320 21.81 -6.34 -19.31
C LEU A 320 21.10 -7.03 -20.49
N PRO A 321 20.86 -8.37 -20.43
CA PRO A 321 19.98 -9.07 -21.37
C PRO A 321 18.55 -8.47 -21.37
N LYS A 322 17.85 -8.51 -22.52
CA LYS A 322 16.51 -7.92 -22.66
C LYS A 322 15.49 -8.36 -21.59
N PRO A 323 15.39 -9.66 -21.21
CA PRO A 323 14.48 -10.08 -20.13
C PRO A 323 14.83 -9.42 -18.79
N THR A 324 16.13 -9.36 -18.45
CA THR A 324 16.61 -8.72 -17.21
C THR A 324 16.41 -7.20 -17.22
N GLN A 325 16.56 -6.53 -18.37
CA GLN A 325 16.20 -5.11 -18.52
C GLN A 325 14.71 -4.85 -18.26
N GLN A 326 13.83 -5.76 -18.70
CA GLN A 326 12.39 -5.65 -18.48
C GLN A 326 12.07 -5.91 -17.01
N PHE A 327 12.54 -7.03 -16.45
CA PHE A 327 12.34 -7.39 -15.05
C PHE A 327 12.79 -6.29 -14.07
N ILE A 328 13.97 -5.70 -14.28
CA ILE A 328 14.45 -4.60 -13.43
C ILE A 328 13.61 -3.34 -13.61
N ARG A 329 13.15 -3.01 -14.83
CA ARG A 329 12.25 -1.87 -15.07
C ARG A 329 10.91 -2.05 -14.37
N ASP A 330 10.35 -3.25 -14.39
CA ASP A 330 9.07 -3.56 -13.74
C ASP A 330 9.23 -3.59 -12.22
N SER A 331 10.34 -4.12 -11.70
CA SER A 331 10.65 -4.16 -10.26
C SER A 331 10.81 -2.77 -9.61
N MET A 332 10.93 -1.69 -10.39
CA MET A 332 11.03 -0.32 -9.83
C MET A 332 9.78 0.12 -9.05
N ILE A 333 8.63 -0.55 -9.23
CA ILE A 333 7.41 -0.33 -8.42
C ILE A 333 7.67 -0.49 -6.91
N HIS A 334 8.63 -1.36 -6.52
CA HIS A 334 9.00 -1.58 -5.11
C HIS A 334 10.01 -0.56 -4.57
N LYS A 335 10.56 0.33 -5.42
CA LYS A 335 11.71 1.20 -5.12
C LYS A 335 12.90 0.45 -4.46
N PRO A 336 13.34 -0.70 -4.98
CA PRO A 336 14.25 -1.60 -4.27
C PRO A 336 15.65 -1.01 -4.08
N VAL A 337 16.40 -1.56 -3.13
CA VAL A 337 17.86 -1.33 -3.02
C VAL A 337 18.56 -2.25 -4.02
N VAL A 338 19.17 -1.69 -5.07
CA VAL A 338 19.94 -2.46 -6.06
C VAL A 338 21.39 -2.56 -5.60
N ILE A 339 21.80 -3.77 -5.21
CA ILE A 339 23.14 -4.11 -4.70
C ILE A 339 24.00 -4.56 -5.87
N LEU A 340 24.96 -3.70 -6.26
CA LEU A 340 25.95 -4.02 -7.29
C LEU A 340 27.16 -4.74 -6.66
N SER A 341 27.53 -5.91 -7.20
CA SER A 341 28.64 -6.73 -6.72
C SER A 341 29.70 -6.96 -7.81
N GLY A 342 30.98 -7.00 -7.43
CA GLY A 342 32.10 -7.28 -8.35
C GLY A 342 32.29 -6.24 -9.47
N VAL A 343 31.78 -5.01 -9.32
CA VAL A 343 31.85 -3.95 -10.34
C VAL A 343 33.27 -3.41 -10.58
N THR A 344 34.18 -3.65 -9.62
CA THR A 344 35.62 -3.34 -9.70
C THR A 344 36.45 -4.44 -10.39
N SER A 345 35.89 -5.63 -10.62
CA SER A 345 36.62 -6.82 -11.11
C SER A 345 37.05 -6.78 -12.59
N GLY A 346 36.73 -5.71 -13.33
CA GLY A 346 37.23 -5.51 -14.69
C GLY A 346 36.56 -6.34 -15.80
N HIS A 347 35.43 -7.00 -15.53
CA HIS A 347 34.70 -7.86 -16.49
C HIS A 347 34.29 -7.17 -17.82
N HIS A 348 34.26 -5.84 -17.86
CA HIS A 348 33.88 -5.04 -19.03
C HIS A 348 35.01 -4.06 -19.38
N SER A 349 35.40 -4.03 -20.66
CA SER A 349 36.60 -3.30 -21.11
C SER A 349 36.45 -1.78 -21.09
N ASN A 350 35.22 -1.25 -21.14
CA ASN A 350 34.95 0.20 -21.14
C ASN A 350 33.96 0.61 -20.04
N GLY A 351 34.11 1.85 -19.57
CA GLY A 351 33.20 2.50 -18.62
C GLY A 351 33.46 2.25 -17.13
N GLY A 352 34.03 1.08 -16.78
CA GLY A 352 34.41 0.75 -15.40
C GLY A 352 33.23 0.74 -14.40
N GLU A 353 33.55 0.90 -13.11
CA GLU A 353 32.58 0.84 -12.00
C GLU A 353 31.37 1.78 -12.17
N ALA A 354 31.60 3.01 -12.66
CA ALA A 354 30.55 4.01 -12.83
C ALA A 354 29.55 3.66 -13.95
N ALA A 355 29.91 2.83 -14.93
CA ALA A 355 29.00 2.45 -16.01
C ALA A 355 27.85 1.56 -15.53
N TYR A 356 28.09 0.68 -14.54
CA TYR A 356 27.04 -0.18 -13.99
C TYR A 356 25.96 0.63 -13.25
N SER A 357 26.37 1.57 -12.39
CA SER A 357 25.44 2.44 -11.65
C SER A 357 24.69 3.41 -12.58
N GLN A 358 25.37 3.98 -13.58
CA GLN A 358 24.73 4.78 -14.63
C GLN A 358 23.70 3.96 -15.44
N TYR A 359 24.00 2.70 -15.76
CA TYR A 359 23.08 1.84 -16.50
C TYR A 359 21.84 1.45 -15.68
N VAL A 360 21.97 1.18 -14.37
CA VAL A 360 20.81 0.95 -13.49
C VAL A 360 19.94 2.21 -13.38
N ARG A 361 20.53 3.41 -13.23
CA ARG A 361 19.79 4.69 -13.28
C ARG A 361 19.12 4.95 -14.64
N HIS A 362 19.70 4.47 -15.74
CA HIS A 362 19.06 4.51 -17.05
C HIS A 362 17.85 3.57 -17.14
N LEU A 363 17.94 2.35 -16.59
CA LEU A 363 16.79 1.43 -16.50
C LEU A 363 15.68 2.00 -15.61
N GLU A 364 16.00 2.54 -14.43
CA GLU A 364 15.05 3.24 -13.58
C GLU A 364 14.31 4.36 -14.33
N LYS A 365 15.05 5.27 -14.99
CA LYS A 365 14.48 6.37 -15.80
C LYS A 365 13.70 5.88 -17.04
N THR A 366 13.83 4.61 -17.43
CA THR A 366 13.08 3.99 -18.52
C THR A 366 12.03 2.98 -18.06
N SER A 367 11.79 2.86 -16.74
CA SER A 367 10.64 2.14 -16.19
C SER A 367 9.34 2.88 -16.52
N ALA A 368 8.33 2.15 -16.99
CA ALA A 368 7.03 2.71 -17.31
C ALA A 368 6.36 3.33 -16.06
N ALA A 369 6.45 2.68 -14.91
CA ALA A 369 5.88 3.16 -13.65
C ALA A 369 6.55 4.48 -13.19
N VAL A 370 7.89 4.56 -13.26
CA VAL A 370 8.64 5.78 -12.91
C VAL A 370 8.30 6.93 -13.86
N GLN A 371 8.21 6.65 -15.17
CA GLN A 371 7.82 7.65 -16.17
C GLN A 371 6.37 8.10 -16.02
N ALA A 372 5.46 7.23 -15.63
CA ALA A 372 4.06 7.58 -15.38
C ALA A 372 3.90 8.44 -14.12
N ALA A 373 4.53 8.04 -13.01
CA ALA A 373 4.53 8.83 -11.77
C ALA A 373 5.14 10.23 -11.95
N GLN A 374 6.06 10.42 -12.92
CA GLN A 374 6.66 11.71 -13.26
C GLN A 374 5.92 12.52 -14.35
N ARG A 375 4.88 11.96 -15.00
CA ARG A 375 4.16 12.59 -16.11
C ARG A 375 3.04 13.50 -15.58
N PRO A 376 3.09 14.84 -15.74
CA PRO A 376 2.03 15.72 -15.26
C PRO A 376 0.68 15.35 -15.86
N GLY A 377 -0.34 15.19 -15.00
CA GLY A 377 -1.70 14.82 -15.40
C GLY A 377 -1.95 13.32 -15.62
N ALA A 378 -0.95 12.46 -15.43
CA ALA A 378 -1.17 11.00 -15.36
C ALA A 378 -1.80 10.58 -14.02
N VAL A 379 -2.53 9.46 -14.02
CA VAL A 379 -3.15 8.91 -12.81
C VAL A 379 -2.11 8.61 -11.73
N GLU A 380 -0.96 8.06 -12.11
CA GLU A 380 0.13 7.71 -11.19
C GLU A 380 0.88 8.93 -10.65
N ASN A 381 0.80 10.07 -11.35
CA ASN A 381 1.34 11.35 -10.89
C ASN A 381 0.39 12.05 -9.91
N PHE A 382 -0.92 11.94 -10.12
CA PHE A 382 -1.95 12.41 -9.19
C PHE A 382 -2.01 11.54 -7.92
N ALA A 383 -1.92 10.22 -8.07
CA ALA A 383 -2.05 9.23 -6.99
C ALA A 383 -0.78 9.05 -6.14
N GLN A 384 0.22 9.94 -6.21
CA GLN A 384 1.44 9.82 -5.40
C GLN A 384 1.12 9.84 -3.90
N GLY A 385 1.51 8.77 -3.19
CA GLY A 385 1.20 8.55 -1.78
C GLY A 385 0.00 7.64 -1.54
N TYR A 386 -0.82 7.38 -2.56
CA TYR A 386 -1.97 6.45 -2.49
C TYR A 386 -1.64 5.02 -3.00
N GLN A 387 -0.40 4.77 -3.45
CA GLN A 387 0.02 3.47 -3.98
C GLN A 387 -0.09 2.34 -2.94
N ASP A 388 -1.00 1.40 -3.22
CA ASP A 388 -1.48 0.32 -2.35
C ASP A 388 -2.11 0.77 -1.02
N PHE A 389 -2.48 2.04 -0.85
CA PHE A 389 -3.08 2.55 0.39
C PHE A 389 -4.59 2.25 0.46
N LEU A 390 -5.01 1.51 1.49
CA LEU A 390 -6.40 1.08 1.68
C LEU A 390 -7.30 2.21 2.22
N GLN A 391 -8.28 2.62 1.42
CA GLN A 391 -9.27 3.64 1.78
C GLN A 391 -10.66 3.03 1.93
N ALA A 392 -11.45 3.50 2.90
CA ALA A 392 -12.85 3.12 2.99
C ALA A 392 -13.63 3.66 1.77
N PRO A 393 -14.50 2.88 1.12
CA PRO A 393 -15.37 3.38 0.05
C PRO A 393 -16.28 4.49 0.58
N LEU A 394 -16.49 5.52 -0.23
CA LEU A 394 -17.41 6.61 0.12
C LEU A 394 -18.85 6.06 0.17
N GLN A 395 -19.70 6.69 1.00
CA GLN A 395 -21.14 6.39 1.03
C GLN A 395 -21.95 7.69 0.90
N PRO A 396 -21.95 8.37 -0.27
CA PRO A 396 -22.51 9.72 -0.40
C PRO A 396 -24.03 9.81 -0.17
N LEU A 397 -24.75 8.68 -0.19
CA LEU A 397 -26.16 8.63 0.20
C LEU A 397 -26.34 8.77 1.72
N MET A 398 -25.57 8.00 2.50
CA MET A 398 -25.60 7.99 3.96
C MET A 398 -24.97 9.28 4.53
N ASP A 399 -23.75 9.59 4.09
CA ASP A 399 -22.95 10.70 4.61
C ASP A 399 -23.11 11.97 3.75
N ASN A 400 -22.81 13.12 4.33
CA ASN A 400 -22.73 14.39 3.61
C ASN A 400 -21.27 14.74 3.36
N LEU A 401 -20.80 14.53 2.14
CA LEU A 401 -19.39 14.72 1.77
C LEU A 401 -18.90 16.16 2.07
N PRO A 402 -17.64 16.33 2.53
CA PRO A 402 -17.04 17.62 2.76
C PRO A 402 -16.64 18.30 1.43
N SER A 403 -16.49 19.63 1.46
CA SER A 403 -16.21 20.43 0.25
C SER A 403 -14.92 20.03 -0.47
N VAL A 404 -13.92 19.51 0.25
CA VAL A 404 -12.65 19.04 -0.35
C VAL A 404 -12.86 17.79 -1.23
N THR A 405 -13.74 16.87 -0.87
CA THR A 405 -14.03 15.67 -1.68
C THR A 405 -14.66 16.04 -3.02
N TYR A 406 -15.61 16.99 -3.02
CA TYR A 406 -16.15 17.54 -4.28
C TYR A 406 -15.06 18.26 -5.10
N GLN A 407 -14.10 18.94 -4.45
CA GLN A 407 -12.97 19.56 -5.15
C GLN A 407 -12.04 18.53 -5.80
N THR A 408 -11.79 17.38 -5.15
CA THR A 408 -11.06 16.25 -5.73
C THR A 408 -11.82 15.68 -6.93
N PHE A 409 -13.13 15.47 -6.83
CA PHE A 409 -13.95 15.02 -7.96
C PHE A 409 -13.91 16.02 -9.14
N GLU A 410 -13.94 17.32 -8.86
CA GLU A 410 -13.94 18.40 -9.85
C GLU A 410 -12.59 18.61 -10.56
N GLN A 411 -11.51 17.96 -10.08
CA GLN A 411 -10.20 17.97 -10.73
C GLN A 411 -10.07 17.00 -11.92
N ASP A 412 -11.02 16.08 -12.11
CA ASP A 412 -11.04 15.14 -13.26
C ASP A 412 -11.62 15.82 -14.51
N PRO A 413 -10.82 16.12 -15.56
CA PRO A 413 -11.34 16.75 -16.77
C PRO A 413 -12.06 15.74 -17.68
N VAL A 414 -11.71 14.45 -17.61
CA VAL A 414 -12.18 13.39 -18.51
C VAL A 414 -13.61 13.01 -18.17
N LYS A 415 -13.92 12.86 -16.87
CA LYS A 415 -15.27 12.58 -16.37
C LYS A 415 -16.28 13.57 -16.94
N TYR A 416 -16.08 14.87 -16.67
CA TYR A 416 -17.04 15.89 -17.06
C TYR A 416 -17.07 16.16 -18.57
N ALA A 417 -15.99 15.88 -19.31
CA ALA A 417 -16.01 15.95 -20.77
C ALA A 417 -16.90 14.86 -21.39
N GLN A 418 -16.78 13.59 -20.95
CA GLN A 418 -17.63 12.50 -21.49
C GLN A 418 -19.11 12.67 -21.11
N TYR A 419 -19.40 13.20 -19.91
CA TYR A 419 -20.77 13.57 -19.54
C TYR A 419 -21.32 14.71 -20.41
N GLU A 420 -20.51 15.74 -20.73
CA GLU A 420 -20.91 16.81 -21.66
C GLU A 420 -21.19 16.26 -23.06
N GLU A 421 -20.35 15.37 -23.57
CA GLU A 421 -20.51 14.78 -24.90
C GLU A 421 -21.75 13.88 -24.99
N ALA A 422 -22.00 13.06 -23.97
CA ALA A 422 -23.18 12.21 -23.87
C ALA A 422 -24.47 13.04 -23.82
N MET A 423 -24.49 14.10 -23.01
CA MET A 423 -25.60 15.05 -22.98
C MET A 423 -25.77 15.75 -24.33
N CYS A 424 -24.68 16.20 -24.98
CA CYS A 424 -24.75 16.90 -26.26
C CYS A 424 -25.35 16.01 -27.37
N HIS A 425 -24.93 14.73 -27.45
CA HIS A 425 -25.54 13.75 -28.34
C HIS A 425 -27.02 13.50 -28.02
N ALA A 426 -27.37 13.27 -26.75
CA ALA A 426 -28.75 13.07 -26.31
C ALA A 426 -29.67 14.28 -26.61
N PHE A 427 -29.12 15.50 -26.64
CA PHE A 427 -29.86 16.71 -27.00
C PHE A 427 -30.04 16.86 -28.51
N LEU A 428 -29.08 16.42 -29.32
CA LEU A 428 -29.18 16.47 -30.79
C LEU A 428 -30.32 15.58 -31.32
N ASP A 429 -30.56 14.43 -30.68
CA ASP A 429 -31.65 13.50 -31.03
C ASP A 429 -33.05 14.01 -30.63
N LYS A 430 -33.16 15.07 -29.83
CA LYS A 430 -34.41 15.82 -29.63
C LYS A 430 -34.60 16.81 -30.81
N PRO A 431 -35.83 17.01 -31.34
CA PRO A 431 -36.08 17.98 -32.43
C PRO A 431 -35.67 19.42 -32.07
N ILE A 432 -35.31 20.21 -33.10
CA ILE A 432 -34.82 21.60 -32.94
C ILE A 432 -35.82 22.47 -32.17
N ASP A 433 -37.09 22.44 -32.57
CA ASP A 433 -38.16 23.28 -32.03
C ASP A 433 -38.86 22.67 -30.80
N GLN A 434 -38.45 21.46 -30.36
CA GLN A 434 -39.04 20.82 -29.18
C GLN A 434 -38.34 21.26 -27.90
N HIS A 435 -39.08 21.92 -27.02
CA HIS A 435 -38.67 22.10 -25.63
C HIS A 435 -38.70 20.76 -24.88
N PHE A 436 -37.68 20.51 -24.07
CA PHE A 436 -37.56 19.31 -23.24
C PHE A 436 -37.01 19.64 -21.85
N VAL A 437 -37.09 18.69 -20.93
CA VAL A 437 -36.71 18.87 -19.52
C VAL A 437 -35.55 17.95 -19.16
N VAL A 438 -34.53 18.49 -18.52
CA VAL A 438 -33.36 17.73 -18.03
C VAL A 438 -33.31 17.82 -16.50
N CYS A 439 -33.05 16.70 -15.82
CA CYS A 439 -32.83 16.69 -14.37
C CYS A 439 -31.44 16.16 -14.06
N VAL A 440 -30.63 16.93 -13.33
CA VAL A 440 -29.35 16.49 -12.76
C VAL A 440 -29.60 16.07 -11.30
N ALA A 441 -29.60 14.76 -11.03
CA ALA A 441 -29.86 14.19 -9.72
C ALA A 441 -28.55 13.79 -9.03
N GLY A 442 -28.31 14.33 -7.82
CA GLY A 442 -27.00 14.30 -7.18
C GLY A 442 -26.08 15.40 -7.72
N ALA A 443 -26.58 16.63 -7.80
CA ALA A 443 -25.90 17.73 -8.49
C ALA A 443 -24.57 18.18 -7.84
N GLY A 444 -24.30 17.85 -6.58
CA GLY A 444 -23.09 18.22 -5.86
C GLY A 444 -22.91 19.74 -5.79
N ARG A 445 -21.72 20.24 -6.14
CA ARG A 445 -21.46 21.69 -6.31
C ARG A 445 -21.76 22.19 -7.74
N GLY A 446 -22.44 21.38 -8.55
CA GLY A 446 -22.93 21.71 -9.89
C GLY A 446 -21.98 21.58 -11.07
N PRO A 447 -20.92 20.72 -11.10
CA PRO A 447 -20.10 20.56 -12.31
C PRO A 447 -20.93 20.00 -13.48
N LEU A 448 -21.78 18.99 -13.24
CA LEU A 448 -22.68 18.43 -14.25
C LEU A 448 -23.76 19.43 -14.71
N VAL A 449 -24.24 20.30 -13.82
CA VAL A 449 -25.19 21.39 -14.19
C VAL A 449 -24.53 22.35 -15.18
N ALA A 450 -23.28 22.74 -14.92
CA ALA A 450 -22.52 23.58 -15.84
C ALA A 450 -22.29 22.89 -17.20
N ARG A 451 -21.92 21.60 -17.19
CA ARG A 451 -21.75 20.80 -18.43
C ARG A 451 -23.05 20.62 -19.20
N CYS A 452 -24.19 20.45 -18.52
CA CYS A 452 -25.51 20.41 -19.15
C CYS A 452 -25.81 21.72 -19.89
N LEU A 453 -25.54 22.88 -19.28
CA LEU A 453 -25.72 24.18 -19.92
C LEU A 453 -24.76 24.37 -21.12
N THR A 454 -23.51 23.91 -21.02
CA THR A 454 -22.56 23.91 -22.15
C THR A 454 -23.01 22.99 -23.28
N ALA A 455 -23.48 21.78 -22.97
CA ALA A 455 -24.00 20.82 -23.94
C ALA A 455 -25.24 21.36 -24.69
N LEU A 456 -26.18 22.02 -24.00
CA LEU A 456 -27.34 22.69 -24.62
C LEU A 456 -26.92 23.80 -25.59
N GLN A 457 -25.91 24.60 -25.20
CA GLN A 457 -25.34 25.64 -26.07
C GLN A 457 -24.65 25.03 -27.31
N ARG A 458 -23.91 23.92 -27.13
CA ARG A 458 -23.26 23.19 -28.22
C ARG A 458 -24.24 22.54 -29.19
N SER A 459 -25.29 21.90 -28.68
CA SER A 459 -26.31 21.21 -29.50
C SER A 459 -27.33 22.16 -30.15
N GLN A 460 -27.30 23.45 -29.81
CA GLN A 460 -28.31 24.45 -30.19
C GLN A 460 -29.73 23.95 -29.84
N ARG A 461 -29.95 23.70 -28.54
CA ARG A 461 -31.24 23.26 -27.98
C ARG A 461 -31.63 24.09 -26.76
N SER A 462 -32.94 24.12 -26.47
CA SER A 462 -33.51 24.87 -25.35
C SER A 462 -34.28 23.93 -24.41
N ALA A 463 -33.78 23.77 -23.19
CA ALA A 463 -34.34 22.87 -22.20
C ALA A 463 -34.39 23.52 -20.81
N THR A 464 -35.38 23.10 -20.01
CA THR A 464 -35.48 23.47 -18.60
C THR A 464 -34.64 22.51 -17.77
N VAL A 465 -33.76 23.03 -16.92
CA VAL A 465 -32.82 22.22 -16.14
C VAL A 465 -33.21 22.21 -14.66
N TYR A 466 -33.50 21.04 -14.11
CA TYR A 466 -33.63 20.82 -12.68
C TYR A 466 -32.31 20.28 -12.10
N ALA A 467 -31.96 20.72 -10.89
CA ALA A 467 -30.81 20.20 -10.14
C ALA A 467 -31.27 19.77 -8.74
N VAL A 468 -31.23 18.46 -8.48
CA VAL A 468 -31.65 17.83 -7.21
C VAL A 468 -30.42 17.48 -6.37
N GLU A 469 -30.39 17.93 -5.12
CA GLU A 469 -29.29 17.64 -4.18
C GLU A 469 -29.80 17.50 -2.74
N LYS A 470 -29.30 16.49 -2.02
CA LYS A 470 -29.70 16.14 -0.64
C LYS A 470 -28.75 16.67 0.43
N ASN A 471 -27.48 16.91 0.09
CA ASN A 471 -26.47 17.47 1.00
C ASN A 471 -26.71 18.98 1.16
N PRO A 472 -27.16 19.48 2.33
CA PRO A 472 -27.48 20.90 2.52
C PRO A 472 -26.26 21.81 2.30
N ASN A 473 -25.05 21.33 2.56
CA ASN A 473 -23.81 22.10 2.40
C ASN A 473 -23.46 22.30 0.91
N ALA A 474 -23.66 21.26 0.09
CA ALA A 474 -23.51 21.35 -1.37
C ALA A 474 -24.62 22.24 -1.97
N TYR A 475 -25.85 22.13 -1.45
CA TYR A 475 -26.99 22.94 -1.90
C TYR A 475 -26.77 24.46 -1.74
N VAL A 476 -26.11 24.93 -0.68
CA VAL A 476 -25.71 26.35 -0.53
C VAL A 476 -24.78 26.79 -1.67
N THR A 477 -23.90 25.91 -2.14
CA THR A 477 -23.04 26.19 -3.31
C THR A 477 -23.89 26.29 -4.58
N LEU A 478 -24.85 25.39 -4.79
CA LEU A 478 -25.79 25.45 -5.92
C LEU A 478 -26.63 26.74 -5.92
N GLN A 479 -27.08 27.21 -4.74
CA GLN A 479 -27.82 28.47 -4.60
C GLN A 479 -26.98 29.67 -5.05
N GLN A 480 -25.72 29.75 -4.61
CA GLN A 480 -24.79 30.81 -5.03
C GLN A 480 -24.52 30.77 -6.53
N ARG A 481 -24.33 29.58 -7.12
CA ARG A 481 -24.09 29.41 -8.55
C ARG A 481 -25.33 29.70 -9.41
N LYS A 482 -26.54 29.38 -8.93
CA LYS A 482 -27.77 29.85 -9.58
C LYS A 482 -27.81 31.38 -9.63
N ALA A 483 -27.56 32.06 -8.51
CA ALA A 483 -27.62 33.51 -8.42
C ALA A 483 -26.54 34.22 -9.25
N ALA A 484 -25.35 33.63 -9.40
CA ALA A 484 -24.21 34.25 -10.08
C ALA A 484 -24.02 33.84 -11.55
N GLU A 485 -24.36 32.60 -11.94
CA GLU A 485 -24.01 32.03 -13.26
C GLU A 485 -25.23 31.60 -14.10
N TRP A 486 -26.22 30.94 -13.46
CA TRP A 486 -27.22 30.19 -14.23
C TRP A 486 -28.52 30.98 -14.45
N GLY A 487 -28.94 31.77 -13.46
CA GLY A 487 -30.23 32.46 -13.45
C GLY A 487 -31.40 31.49 -13.48
N GLU A 488 -32.54 31.91 -14.02
CA GLU A 488 -33.76 31.09 -14.11
C GLU A 488 -33.72 29.99 -15.19
N ARG A 489 -32.55 29.71 -15.78
CA ARG A 489 -32.33 28.51 -16.62
C ARG A 489 -32.22 27.21 -15.81
N VAL A 490 -31.95 27.33 -14.51
CA VAL A 490 -31.80 26.20 -13.59
C VAL A 490 -32.75 26.37 -12.40
N HIS A 491 -33.51 25.32 -12.10
CA HIS A 491 -34.35 25.22 -10.90
C HIS A 491 -33.70 24.27 -9.91
N LEU A 492 -33.54 24.73 -8.66
CA LEU A 492 -32.92 23.94 -7.60
C LEU A 492 -34.00 23.23 -6.77
N VAL A 493 -33.78 21.96 -6.46
CA VAL A 493 -34.66 21.13 -5.64
C VAL A 493 -33.82 20.55 -4.50
N PHE A 494 -34.18 20.87 -3.26
CA PHE A 494 -33.47 20.38 -2.07
C PHE A 494 -34.11 19.12 -1.51
N GLY A 495 -33.31 18.05 -1.41
CA GLY A 495 -33.66 16.81 -0.71
C GLY A 495 -33.29 15.54 -1.47
N ASP A 496 -33.64 14.40 -0.90
CA ASP A 496 -33.37 13.07 -1.45
C ASP A 496 -34.23 12.80 -2.69
N MET A 497 -33.60 12.44 -3.82
CA MET A 497 -34.28 12.18 -5.10
C MET A 497 -35.35 11.07 -5.00
N ARG A 498 -35.28 10.20 -4.00
CA ARG A 498 -36.27 9.13 -3.74
C ARG A 498 -37.50 9.62 -2.97
N ILE A 499 -37.49 10.88 -2.52
CA ILE A 499 -38.53 11.50 -1.67
C ILE A 499 -39.09 12.79 -2.28
N VAL A 500 -38.24 13.66 -2.86
CA VAL A 500 -38.67 14.97 -3.40
C VAL A 500 -39.24 14.84 -4.81
N ASP A 501 -40.34 15.52 -5.09
CA ASP A 501 -40.96 15.50 -6.42
C ASP A 501 -40.47 16.67 -7.29
N VAL A 502 -40.25 16.38 -8.58
CA VAL A 502 -39.91 17.38 -9.61
C VAL A 502 -41.23 17.95 -10.19
N PRO A 503 -41.36 19.27 -10.42
CA PRO A 503 -42.63 19.88 -10.83
C PRO A 503 -43.25 19.41 -12.15
N GLU A 504 -42.44 18.83 -13.04
CA GLU A 504 -42.89 18.33 -14.35
C GLU A 504 -42.08 17.08 -14.78
N PRO A 505 -42.65 16.19 -15.62
CA PRO A 505 -41.94 15.03 -16.13
C PRO A 505 -40.72 15.38 -16.99
N VAL A 506 -39.64 14.62 -16.79
CA VAL A 506 -38.29 14.81 -17.32
C VAL A 506 -38.06 13.97 -18.58
N ASP A 507 -37.41 14.54 -19.59
CA ASP A 507 -36.99 13.81 -20.80
C ASP A 507 -35.65 13.07 -20.61
N ILE A 508 -34.73 13.68 -19.86
CA ILE A 508 -33.35 13.21 -19.69
C ILE A 508 -32.96 13.33 -18.21
N LEU A 509 -32.77 12.21 -17.54
CA LEU A 509 -32.26 12.14 -16.17
C LEU A 509 -30.74 11.89 -16.21
N VAL A 510 -29.97 12.79 -15.60
CA VAL A 510 -28.50 12.73 -15.54
C VAL A 510 -28.08 12.54 -14.09
N SER A 511 -27.16 11.61 -13.83
CA SER A 511 -26.61 11.36 -12.49
C SER A 511 -25.16 10.90 -12.56
N GLU A 512 -24.44 11.07 -11.45
CA GLU A 512 -23.12 10.51 -11.21
C GLU A 512 -23.08 10.13 -9.73
N LEU A 513 -23.32 8.84 -9.48
CA LEU A 513 -23.55 8.23 -8.17
C LEU A 513 -22.75 6.91 -8.07
N LEU A 514 -21.61 6.86 -8.77
CA LEU A 514 -20.91 5.63 -9.11
C LEU A 514 -19.68 5.45 -8.23
N GLY A 515 -19.60 4.34 -7.52
CA GLY A 515 -18.39 3.98 -6.78
C GLY A 515 -17.44 3.07 -7.57
N SER A 516 -16.36 2.64 -6.91
CA SER A 516 -15.33 1.75 -7.46
C SER A 516 -15.79 0.30 -7.77
N PHE A 517 -17.08 0.00 -7.78
CA PHE A 517 -17.70 -1.23 -8.28
C PHE A 517 -19.01 -0.93 -9.04
N GLY A 518 -19.21 0.33 -9.45
CA GLY A 518 -20.45 0.82 -10.05
C GLY A 518 -21.54 1.04 -9.00
N ASP A 519 -22.14 -0.05 -8.52
CA ASP A 519 -23.34 -0.02 -7.69
C ASP A 519 -23.12 0.13 -6.16
N ASN A 520 -21.85 0.20 -5.72
CA ASN A 520 -21.48 0.28 -4.30
C ASN A 520 -21.71 1.64 -3.62
N GLU A 521 -22.20 2.63 -4.36
CA GLU A 521 -22.67 3.92 -3.82
C GLU A 521 -24.20 4.05 -3.92
N LEU A 522 -24.89 2.93 -4.16
CA LEU A 522 -26.34 2.80 -4.24
C LEU A 522 -26.99 3.60 -5.38
N SER A 523 -26.27 3.73 -6.50
CA SER A 523 -26.85 4.22 -7.76
C SER A 523 -28.16 3.50 -8.14
N PRO A 524 -28.32 2.15 -8.02
CA PRO A 524 -29.58 1.51 -8.37
C PRO A 524 -30.75 1.99 -7.50
N GLU A 525 -30.57 1.99 -6.18
CA GLU A 525 -31.58 2.40 -5.20
C GLU A 525 -31.92 3.89 -5.27
N CYS A 526 -30.96 4.73 -5.65
CA CYS A 526 -31.18 6.17 -5.90
C CYS A 526 -31.97 6.39 -7.19
N LEU A 527 -31.54 5.76 -8.28
CA LEU A 527 -32.14 5.92 -9.61
C LEU A 527 -33.52 5.30 -9.70
N ASP A 528 -33.77 4.14 -9.12
CA ASP A 528 -35.10 3.52 -9.04
C ASP A 528 -36.15 4.47 -8.44
N GLY A 529 -35.78 5.29 -7.44
CA GLY A 529 -36.65 6.34 -6.92
C GLY A 529 -36.79 7.52 -7.90
N ALA A 530 -35.69 7.96 -8.51
CA ALA A 530 -35.68 9.07 -9.47
C ALA A 530 -36.37 8.74 -10.82
N MET A 531 -36.55 7.47 -11.19
CA MET A 531 -37.24 7.08 -12.42
C MET A 531 -38.70 7.56 -12.46
N ARG A 532 -39.35 7.81 -11.32
CA ARG A 532 -40.69 8.44 -11.29
C ARG A 532 -40.74 9.85 -11.87
N PHE A 533 -39.60 10.52 -12.01
CA PHE A 533 -39.50 11.80 -12.70
C PHE A 533 -39.56 11.64 -14.23
N LEU A 534 -39.21 10.48 -14.76
CA LEU A 534 -38.92 10.29 -16.19
C LEU A 534 -40.19 10.04 -17.00
N LYS A 535 -40.26 10.62 -18.20
CA LYS A 535 -41.30 10.30 -19.19
C LYS A 535 -41.18 8.84 -19.67
N PRO A 536 -42.26 8.19 -20.17
CA PRO A 536 -42.19 6.82 -20.67
C PRO A 536 -41.16 6.59 -21.79
N ASP A 537 -40.90 7.61 -22.61
CA ASP A 537 -39.90 7.68 -23.69
C ASP A 537 -38.59 8.36 -23.26
N GLY A 538 -38.48 8.79 -22.01
CA GLY A 538 -37.28 9.45 -21.48
C GLY A 538 -36.10 8.50 -21.29
N ILE A 539 -34.92 9.09 -21.10
CA ILE A 539 -33.64 8.37 -21.00
C ILE A 539 -32.88 8.70 -19.72
N SER A 540 -32.04 7.78 -19.27
CA SER A 540 -31.08 7.98 -18.16
C SER A 540 -29.66 8.09 -18.70
N ILE A 541 -28.83 8.89 -18.02
CA ILE A 541 -27.39 9.05 -18.24
C ILE A 541 -26.71 8.90 -16.85
N PRO A 542 -25.99 7.80 -16.56
CA PRO A 542 -25.79 6.62 -17.40
C PRO A 542 -27.10 5.85 -17.67
N SER A 543 -27.16 5.16 -18.82
CA SER A 543 -28.28 4.27 -19.17
C SER A 543 -28.06 2.82 -18.72
N SER A 544 -26.83 2.44 -18.36
CA SER A 544 -26.55 1.18 -17.65
C SER A 544 -25.14 1.18 -17.06
N TYR A 545 -24.78 0.19 -16.22
CA TYR A 545 -23.42 -0.04 -15.72
C TYR A 545 -23.18 -1.48 -15.25
N THR A 546 -21.95 -1.96 -15.45
CA THR A 546 -21.58 -3.37 -15.30
C THR A 546 -20.41 -3.55 -14.34
N ALA A 547 -20.55 -4.42 -13.34
CA ALA A 547 -19.52 -4.81 -12.38
C ALA A 547 -18.61 -5.93 -12.95
N HIS A 548 -17.30 -5.93 -12.64
CA HIS A 548 -16.35 -6.99 -13.05
C HIS A 548 -15.32 -7.33 -11.96
N LEU A 549 -14.62 -8.46 -12.11
CA LEU A 549 -13.74 -9.07 -11.10
C LEU A 549 -12.57 -9.83 -11.76
N ALA A 550 -11.38 -9.81 -11.14
CA ALA A 550 -10.30 -10.77 -11.40
C ALA A 550 -9.49 -11.11 -10.14
N PRO A 551 -9.02 -12.36 -10.00
CA PRO A 551 -8.20 -12.79 -8.86
C PRO A 551 -6.79 -12.20 -8.93
N LEU A 552 -6.28 -11.70 -7.80
CA LEU A 552 -4.88 -11.28 -7.70
C LEU A 552 -4.23 -11.55 -6.33
N SER A 553 -2.89 -11.54 -6.36
CA SER A 553 -2.02 -11.60 -5.19
C SER A 553 -1.48 -10.21 -4.86
N SER A 554 -1.41 -9.89 -3.57
CA SER A 554 -0.49 -8.90 -3.01
C SER A 554 -0.27 -9.19 -1.52
N SER A 555 0.95 -9.59 -1.18
CA SER A 555 1.37 -9.84 0.21
C SER A 555 1.37 -8.54 1.03
N LYS A 556 1.52 -7.37 0.37
CA LYS A 556 1.44 -6.03 1.00
C LYS A 556 0.01 -5.69 1.42
N LEU A 557 -0.94 -5.73 0.48
CA LEU A 557 -2.34 -5.35 0.76
C LEU A 557 -3.02 -6.30 1.76
N TYR A 558 -2.67 -7.60 1.74
CA TYR A 558 -3.13 -8.55 2.77
C TYR A 558 -2.64 -8.14 4.17
N ASN A 559 -1.37 -7.78 4.30
CA ASN A 559 -0.80 -7.28 5.55
C ASN A 559 -1.44 -5.95 6.00
N GLU A 560 -1.74 -5.03 5.08
CA GLU A 560 -2.40 -3.77 5.42
C GLU A 560 -3.84 -3.99 5.91
N ALA A 561 -4.61 -4.84 5.22
CA ALA A 561 -6.00 -5.16 5.59
C ALA A 561 -6.09 -5.89 6.94
N ARG A 562 -5.15 -6.79 7.26
CA ARG A 562 -5.10 -7.51 8.54
C ARG A 562 -4.33 -6.78 9.65
N SER A 563 -3.76 -5.60 9.38
CA SER A 563 -2.99 -4.82 10.37
C SER A 563 -3.84 -4.33 11.55
N SER A 564 -5.15 -4.25 11.33
CA SER A 564 -6.16 -4.02 12.36
C SER A 564 -6.54 -5.36 13.00
N ASN A 565 -6.45 -5.44 14.34
CA ASN A 565 -6.83 -6.62 15.15
C ASN A 565 -8.37 -6.84 15.21
N ASN A 566 -9.07 -6.63 14.10
CA ASN A 566 -10.52 -6.63 13.98
C ASN A 566 -10.90 -7.29 12.65
N GLU A 567 -11.48 -8.50 12.73
CA GLU A 567 -11.88 -9.32 11.58
C GLU A 567 -12.73 -8.57 10.54
N LYS A 568 -13.44 -7.51 10.96
CA LYS A 568 -14.25 -6.69 10.05
C LYS A 568 -13.44 -6.09 8.90
N SER A 569 -12.15 -5.80 9.09
CA SER A 569 -11.29 -5.31 8.01
C SER A 569 -11.17 -6.33 6.88
N LEU A 570 -11.00 -7.62 7.21
CA LEU A 570 -10.95 -8.71 6.23
C LEU A 570 -12.35 -9.14 5.73
N GLU A 571 -13.40 -8.40 6.12
CA GLU A 571 -14.78 -8.48 5.59
C GLU A 571 -15.29 -7.12 5.08
N THR A 572 -14.37 -6.19 4.78
CA THR A 572 -14.67 -4.85 4.24
C THR A 572 -13.97 -4.67 2.90
N PRO A 573 -14.67 -4.23 1.84
CA PRO A 573 -14.02 -3.84 0.60
C PRO A 573 -13.37 -2.46 0.73
N TYR A 574 -12.24 -2.23 0.04
CA TYR A 574 -11.46 -0.99 0.12
C TYR A 574 -11.17 -0.41 -1.26
N VAL A 575 -11.16 0.92 -1.38
CA VAL A 575 -10.70 1.64 -2.57
C VAL A 575 -9.18 1.79 -2.49
N VAL A 576 -8.44 1.41 -3.54
CA VAL A 576 -6.98 1.39 -3.50
C VAL A 576 -6.33 1.51 -4.88
N MET A 577 -5.31 2.37 -5.01
CA MET A 577 -4.51 2.47 -6.23
C MET A 577 -3.47 1.34 -6.26
N PHE A 578 -3.79 0.22 -6.90
CA PHE A 578 -2.89 -0.93 -7.02
C PHE A 578 -1.52 -0.56 -7.61
N SER A 579 -0.45 -1.03 -6.98
CA SER A 579 0.93 -0.90 -7.45
C SER A 579 1.69 -2.23 -7.32
N ALA A 580 1.76 -2.82 -6.13
CA ALA A 580 2.47 -4.09 -5.88
C ALA A 580 1.52 -5.29 -5.94
N VAL A 581 1.01 -5.61 -7.13
CA VAL A 581 0.00 -6.67 -7.36
C VAL A 581 0.33 -7.56 -8.56
N ASN A 582 -0.16 -8.81 -8.55
CA ASN A 582 -0.07 -9.73 -9.69
C ASN A 582 -1.43 -10.42 -9.96
N ILE A 583 -1.95 -10.29 -11.18
CA ILE A 583 -3.17 -10.98 -11.63
C ILE A 583 -2.88 -12.47 -11.82
N LEU A 584 -3.67 -13.32 -11.16
CA LEU A 584 -3.47 -14.77 -11.10
C LEU A 584 -4.13 -15.52 -12.26
N SER A 585 -5.15 -14.91 -12.88
CA SER A 585 -5.89 -15.49 -14.00
C SER A 585 -5.14 -15.37 -15.34
N GLY A 586 -5.22 -16.42 -16.15
CA GLY A 586 -4.64 -16.47 -17.49
C GLY A 586 -5.34 -15.55 -18.49
N THR A 587 -4.61 -15.12 -19.53
CA THR A 587 -5.11 -14.19 -20.57
C THR A 587 -6.00 -14.84 -21.63
N LYS A 588 -6.24 -16.16 -21.54
CA LYS A 588 -7.11 -16.91 -22.46
C LYS A 588 -8.09 -17.76 -21.63
N ALA A 589 -9.32 -17.87 -22.13
CA ALA A 589 -10.21 -18.96 -21.75
C ALA A 589 -9.53 -20.32 -22.05
N THR A 590 -9.87 -21.36 -21.29
CA THR A 590 -9.33 -22.70 -21.52
C THR A 590 -9.83 -23.29 -22.83
N VAL A 591 -9.07 -24.22 -23.42
CA VAL A 591 -9.41 -24.84 -24.72
C VAL A 591 -10.71 -25.66 -24.66
N ASP A 592 -11.10 -26.10 -23.47
CA ASP A 592 -12.37 -26.79 -23.19
C ASP A 592 -13.52 -25.83 -22.80
N GLY A 593 -13.28 -24.52 -22.79
CA GLY A 593 -14.29 -23.48 -22.52
C GLY A 593 -14.79 -23.38 -21.08
N ARG A 594 -14.24 -24.13 -20.11
CA ARG A 594 -14.70 -24.10 -18.71
C ARG A 594 -14.39 -22.78 -17.99
N CYS A 595 -13.24 -22.19 -18.23
CA CYS A 595 -12.82 -20.94 -17.61
C CYS A 595 -13.00 -19.75 -18.57
N GLY A 596 -13.50 -18.64 -18.04
CA GLY A 596 -13.67 -17.39 -18.78
C GLY A 596 -12.36 -16.58 -18.95
N PRO A 597 -12.45 -15.34 -19.45
CA PRO A 597 -11.31 -14.44 -19.61
C PRO A 597 -10.63 -14.04 -18.29
N GLN A 598 -9.51 -13.32 -18.39
CA GLN A 598 -8.71 -12.87 -17.25
C GLN A 598 -9.50 -12.02 -16.24
N VAL A 599 -10.32 -11.09 -16.75
CA VAL A 599 -11.27 -10.25 -16.00
C VAL A 599 -12.67 -10.63 -16.48
N GLN A 600 -13.61 -10.86 -15.56
CA GLN A 600 -14.95 -11.38 -15.86
C GLN A 600 -16.04 -10.48 -15.30
N GLU A 601 -17.17 -10.44 -16.00
CA GLU A 601 -18.37 -9.73 -15.59
C GLU A 601 -19.09 -10.40 -14.42
N CYS A 602 -19.52 -9.60 -13.45
CA CYS A 602 -20.38 -10.03 -12.34
C CYS A 602 -21.86 -9.83 -12.66
N TRP A 603 -22.26 -8.61 -13.06
CA TRP A 603 -23.65 -8.23 -13.34
C TRP A 603 -23.77 -6.83 -13.95
N GLU A 604 -24.86 -6.56 -14.68
CA GLU A 604 -25.26 -5.22 -15.14
C GLU A 604 -26.52 -4.70 -14.42
N PHE A 605 -26.66 -3.37 -14.41
CA PHE A 605 -27.85 -2.60 -14.04
C PHE A 605 -28.22 -1.65 -15.18
N GLU A 606 -29.44 -1.71 -15.70
CA GLU A 606 -29.94 -0.80 -16.76
C GLU A 606 -30.94 0.23 -16.23
N HIS A 607 -30.98 1.41 -16.88
CA HIS A 607 -31.76 2.60 -16.52
C HIS A 607 -32.27 3.34 -17.79
N PRO A 608 -33.57 3.67 -17.90
CA PRO A 608 -34.65 3.37 -16.97
C PRO A 608 -35.05 1.89 -16.98
N ARG A 609 -35.17 1.30 -15.80
CA ARG A 609 -35.72 -0.04 -15.65
C ARG A 609 -37.24 -0.03 -15.87
N ARG A 610 -37.78 -1.10 -16.49
CA ARG A 610 -39.20 -1.20 -16.88
C ARG A 610 -39.95 -2.43 -16.37
N ASP A 611 -39.28 -3.38 -15.70
CA ASP A 611 -39.82 -4.62 -15.16
C ASP A 611 -40.16 -4.58 -13.65
N ALA A 612 -39.80 -3.50 -12.95
CA ALA A 612 -40.04 -3.35 -11.52
C ALA A 612 -41.53 -3.13 -11.19
N VAL A 613 -42.01 -3.76 -10.11
CA VAL A 613 -43.38 -3.55 -9.59
C VAL A 613 -43.39 -2.33 -8.66
N LEU A 614 -44.11 -1.29 -9.06
CA LEU A 614 -44.12 0.02 -8.42
C LEU A 614 -45.35 0.25 -7.52
N ASP A 615 -45.22 1.11 -6.52
CA ASP A 615 -46.31 1.64 -5.71
C ASP A 615 -47.07 2.77 -6.43
N SER A 616 -48.09 3.34 -5.76
CA SER A 616 -48.89 4.45 -6.30
C SER A 616 -48.13 5.78 -6.47
N ARG A 617 -46.84 5.84 -6.12
CA ARG A 617 -45.93 6.98 -6.34
C ARG A 617 -44.86 6.66 -7.39
N GLY A 618 -44.88 5.48 -8.00
CA GLY A 618 -43.87 5.04 -8.96
C GLY A 618 -42.56 4.55 -8.34
N ILE A 619 -42.57 4.14 -7.07
CA ILE A 619 -41.38 3.65 -6.34
C ILE A 619 -41.47 2.12 -6.19
N PRO A 620 -40.40 1.32 -6.41
CA PRO A 620 -40.46 -0.13 -6.24
C PRO A 620 -40.88 -0.57 -4.82
N LEU A 621 -41.73 -1.60 -4.75
CA LEU A 621 -42.29 -2.10 -3.47
C LEU A 621 -41.25 -2.71 -2.52
N THR A 622 -40.14 -3.22 -3.05
CA THR A 622 -39.00 -3.78 -2.30
C THR A 622 -37.71 -3.49 -3.08
N ASN A 623 -36.54 -3.76 -2.48
CA ASN A 623 -35.26 -3.68 -3.19
C ASN A 623 -34.81 -5.02 -3.83
N ASN A 624 -35.67 -6.04 -3.84
CA ASN A 624 -35.26 -7.41 -4.19
C ASN A 624 -34.85 -7.58 -5.66
N HIS A 625 -35.34 -6.71 -6.56
CA HIS A 625 -34.94 -6.64 -7.97
C HIS A 625 -33.50 -6.11 -8.17
N ASN A 626 -32.85 -5.58 -7.12
CA ASN A 626 -31.45 -5.16 -7.10
C ASN A 626 -30.52 -6.16 -6.40
N VAL A 627 -31.02 -7.33 -6.01
CA VAL A 627 -30.17 -8.48 -5.63
C VAL A 627 -29.43 -8.98 -6.87
N ARG A 628 -28.18 -9.42 -6.69
CA ARG A 628 -27.34 -10.04 -7.73
C ARG A 628 -26.50 -11.18 -7.16
N SER A 629 -26.11 -12.11 -8.02
CA SER A 629 -25.17 -13.19 -7.69
C SER A 629 -24.38 -13.60 -8.93
N ALA A 630 -23.06 -13.72 -8.79
CA ALA A 630 -22.15 -14.18 -9.84
C ALA A 630 -21.33 -15.38 -9.35
N LYS A 631 -20.99 -16.28 -10.27
CA LYS A 631 -20.16 -17.48 -10.04
C LYS A 631 -19.18 -17.61 -11.20
N LEU A 632 -17.99 -17.04 -11.00
CA LEU A 632 -16.96 -16.81 -12.01
C LEU A 632 -15.91 -17.92 -11.99
N ARG A 633 -15.27 -18.19 -13.12
CA ARG A 633 -14.33 -19.32 -13.30
C ARG A 633 -13.06 -18.88 -14.01
N PHE A 634 -11.95 -18.86 -13.28
CA PHE A 634 -10.65 -18.39 -13.76
C PHE A 634 -9.66 -19.56 -13.87
N PHE A 635 -8.93 -19.61 -14.98
CA PHE A 635 -7.81 -20.54 -15.13
C PHE A 635 -6.52 -19.93 -14.56
N ILE A 636 -5.79 -20.71 -13.77
CA ILE A 636 -4.58 -20.27 -13.06
C ILE A 636 -3.36 -20.94 -13.71
N PRO A 637 -2.66 -20.30 -14.66
CA PRO A 637 -1.58 -20.94 -15.41
C PRO A 637 -0.33 -21.24 -14.56
N HIS A 638 -0.13 -20.50 -13.46
CA HIS A 638 1.07 -20.60 -12.62
C HIS A 638 0.69 -20.49 -11.14
N ALA A 639 1.33 -21.28 -10.29
CA ALA A 639 1.02 -21.33 -8.86
C ALA A 639 1.15 -19.96 -8.18
N GLY A 640 0.22 -19.64 -7.28
CA GLY A 640 0.16 -18.35 -6.59
C GLY A 640 -0.81 -18.36 -5.42
N ILE A 641 -0.72 -17.37 -4.54
CA ILE A 641 -1.69 -17.18 -3.44
C ILE A 641 -2.76 -16.17 -3.84
N LEU A 642 -4.02 -16.60 -3.78
CA LEU A 642 -5.17 -15.71 -3.78
C LEU A 642 -5.29 -15.04 -2.39
N HIS A 643 -4.73 -13.84 -2.31
CA HIS A 643 -4.90 -12.94 -1.17
C HIS A 643 -6.22 -12.14 -1.29
N ILE A 644 -6.66 -11.88 -2.52
CA ILE A 644 -7.58 -10.80 -2.86
C ILE A 644 -8.42 -11.20 -4.09
N SER A 645 -9.72 -10.89 -4.04
CA SER A 645 -10.52 -10.74 -5.24
C SER A 645 -10.54 -9.26 -5.62
N ALA A 646 -9.79 -8.85 -6.64
CA ALA A 646 -9.92 -7.47 -7.11
C ALA A 646 -11.17 -7.33 -7.96
N VAL A 647 -11.92 -6.27 -7.70
CA VAL A 647 -12.72 -5.63 -8.72
C VAL A 647 -11.76 -4.81 -9.58
N TRP A 648 -11.21 -5.48 -10.60
CA TRP A 648 -10.76 -4.79 -11.80
C TRP A 648 -12.01 -4.31 -12.50
N GLN A 649 -12.47 -3.12 -12.08
CA GLN A 649 -13.66 -2.47 -12.58
C GLN A 649 -13.69 -2.56 -14.09
N ASP A 650 -14.71 -3.22 -14.62
CA ASP A 650 -15.37 -2.57 -15.71
C ASP A 650 -16.22 -1.46 -15.15
N ILE A 651 -16.12 -0.36 -15.86
CA ILE A 651 -17.12 0.63 -16.09
C ILE A 651 -16.73 0.99 -17.52
N LEU A 652 -17.29 0.41 -18.59
CA LEU A 652 -17.33 1.03 -19.93
C LEU A 652 -18.07 0.20 -20.96
N LYS A 653 -19.09 0.82 -21.58
CA LYS A 653 -19.82 0.32 -22.75
C LYS A 653 -20.10 -1.19 -22.61
N ARG A 654 -21.02 -1.57 -21.72
CA ARG A 654 -22.17 -0.77 -21.22
C ARG A 654 -22.04 -0.32 -19.75
N GLN A 655 -21.15 0.61 -19.43
CA GLN A 655 -21.60 2.01 -19.35
C GLN A 655 -21.78 2.69 -20.70
N VAL A 656 -23.04 2.76 -21.14
CA VAL A 656 -23.49 3.76 -22.09
C VAL A 656 -23.90 4.98 -21.27
N LEU A 657 -23.16 6.09 -21.39
CA LEU A 657 -23.67 7.40 -20.96
C LEU A 657 -24.75 7.83 -21.94
N TYR A 658 -24.41 7.87 -23.23
CA TYR A 658 -25.35 7.86 -24.34
C TYR A 658 -24.68 7.27 -25.59
N GLY A 659 -25.43 6.51 -26.40
CA GLY A 659 -24.94 5.87 -27.62
C GLY A 659 -23.61 5.12 -27.45
N SER A 660 -22.51 5.72 -27.90
CA SER A 660 -21.15 5.18 -27.88
C SER A 660 -20.19 5.93 -26.93
N ILE A 661 -20.69 6.63 -25.91
CA ILE A 661 -19.93 7.50 -24.96
C ILE A 661 -19.96 6.92 -23.53
N GLY A 662 -18.88 7.08 -22.74
CA GLY A 662 -18.68 6.42 -21.43
C GLY A 662 -17.27 6.59 -20.82
N LEU A 663 -17.06 6.11 -19.58
CA LEU A 663 -15.90 6.36 -18.69
C LEU A 663 -15.39 5.07 -18.02
N SER A 664 -14.09 4.89 -17.72
CA SER A 664 -13.49 3.61 -17.25
C SER A 664 -12.13 3.65 -16.57
N ILE A 665 -11.90 2.64 -15.71
CA ILE A 665 -10.58 2.22 -15.22
C ILE A 665 -10.28 0.72 -15.49
N HIS A 666 -10.98 0.09 -16.46
CA HIS A 666 -10.72 -1.30 -16.84
C HIS A 666 -9.33 -1.42 -17.48
N PRO A 667 -8.43 -2.30 -17.01
CA PRO A 667 -7.00 -2.24 -17.36
C PRO A 667 -6.74 -2.37 -18.86
N HIS A 668 -7.54 -3.16 -19.57
CA HIS A 668 -7.41 -3.36 -21.02
C HIS A 668 -8.23 -2.37 -21.88
N ARG A 669 -9.01 -1.44 -21.29
CA ARG A 669 -9.90 -0.52 -22.02
C ARG A 669 -9.78 0.97 -21.64
N GLN A 670 -9.30 1.30 -20.44
CA GLN A 670 -9.20 2.68 -19.93
C GLN A 670 -8.49 3.63 -20.92
N ASP A 671 -7.31 3.26 -21.40
CA ASP A 671 -6.50 4.10 -22.32
C ASP A 671 -7.16 4.38 -23.67
N GLN A 672 -8.10 3.53 -24.09
CA GLN A 672 -8.74 3.65 -25.40
C GLN A 672 -9.92 4.63 -25.40
N VAL A 673 -10.53 4.90 -24.23
CA VAL A 673 -11.88 5.48 -24.18
C VAL A 673 -12.10 6.44 -22.99
N SER A 674 -11.23 6.43 -21.97
CA SER A 674 -11.22 7.35 -20.83
C SER A 674 -9.81 7.51 -20.25
N LYS A 675 -8.85 7.75 -21.15
CA LYS A 675 -7.43 7.87 -20.85
C LYS A 675 -7.12 8.99 -19.85
N ASP A 676 -6.20 8.75 -18.93
CA ASP A 676 -5.73 9.71 -17.90
C ASP A 676 -6.88 10.26 -17.00
N MET A 677 -7.97 9.49 -16.80
CA MET A 677 -9.08 9.81 -15.89
C MET A 677 -8.69 9.56 -14.42
N LEU A 678 -9.18 10.40 -13.49
CA LEU A 678 -8.68 10.48 -12.10
C LEU A 678 -9.69 10.08 -11.02
N SER A 679 -10.98 9.97 -11.35
CA SER A 679 -12.08 9.93 -10.36
C SER A 679 -12.16 8.68 -9.48
N TRP A 680 -11.62 7.53 -9.92
CA TRP A 680 -11.80 6.25 -9.24
C TRP A 680 -10.50 5.44 -9.24
N PHE A 681 -10.17 4.86 -8.09
CA PHE A 681 -9.22 3.74 -7.99
C PHE A 681 -9.99 2.42 -7.85
N PRO A 682 -9.41 1.26 -8.23
CA PRO A 682 -10.04 -0.05 -8.10
C PRO A 682 -10.59 -0.38 -6.69
N LEU A 683 -11.57 -1.28 -6.63
CA LEU A 683 -12.07 -1.85 -5.37
C LEU A 683 -11.44 -3.23 -5.09
N PHE A 684 -11.02 -3.42 -3.85
CA PHE A 684 -10.34 -4.59 -3.32
C PHE A 684 -11.30 -5.35 -2.40
N PHE A 685 -11.49 -6.66 -2.61
CA PHE A 685 -12.18 -7.54 -1.67
C PHE A 685 -11.15 -8.49 -1.02
N PRO A 686 -10.84 -8.34 0.27
CA PRO A 686 -9.88 -9.20 0.96
C PRO A 686 -10.44 -10.61 1.16
N PHE A 687 -9.55 -11.60 1.24
CA PHE A 687 -9.85 -12.87 1.90
C PHE A 687 -9.16 -12.92 3.28
N LYS A 688 -9.82 -13.55 4.25
CA LYS A 688 -9.27 -13.79 5.59
C LYS A 688 -8.11 -14.78 5.55
N GLU A 689 -8.41 -15.95 4.98
CA GLU A 689 -7.46 -17.02 4.73
C GLU A 689 -6.91 -16.86 3.31
N PRO A 690 -5.59 -16.68 3.10
CA PRO A 690 -5.00 -16.70 1.78
C PRO A 690 -5.11 -18.11 1.17
N LEU A 691 -5.66 -18.23 -0.03
CA LEU A 691 -5.90 -19.52 -0.69
C LEU A 691 -4.77 -19.84 -1.69
N TYR A 692 -4.02 -20.92 -1.44
CA TYR A 692 -3.03 -21.42 -2.40
C TYR A 692 -3.71 -22.00 -3.65
N LEU A 693 -3.29 -21.55 -4.82
CA LEU A 693 -3.75 -22.02 -6.13
C LEU A 693 -2.56 -22.67 -6.85
N PRO A 694 -2.59 -23.99 -7.15
CA PRO A 694 -1.54 -24.64 -7.93
C PRO A 694 -1.51 -24.16 -9.39
N SER A 695 -0.41 -24.47 -10.10
CA SER A 695 -0.34 -24.28 -11.55
C SER A 695 -1.35 -25.17 -12.27
N ASN A 696 -2.01 -24.64 -13.30
CA ASN A 696 -3.08 -25.28 -14.08
C ASN A 696 -4.34 -25.62 -13.26
N SER A 697 -4.62 -24.90 -12.17
CA SER A 697 -5.87 -25.05 -11.40
C SER A 697 -7.02 -24.21 -11.97
N GLU A 698 -8.25 -24.61 -11.66
CA GLU A 698 -9.45 -23.77 -11.80
C GLU A 698 -9.72 -23.07 -10.46
N LEU A 699 -9.85 -21.75 -10.47
CA LEU A 699 -10.39 -20.96 -9.37
C LEU A 699 -11.83 -20.58 -9.70
N GLN A 700 -12.74 -20.85 -8.77
CA GLN A 700 -14.11 -20.40 -8.83
C GLN A 700 -14.37 -19.35 -7.75
N VAL A 701 -14.86 -18.16 -8.13
CA VAL A 701 -15.24 -17.10 -7.18
C VAL A 701 -16.75 -16.90 -7.23
N SER A 702 -17.39 -16.97 -6.07
CA SER A 702 -18.82 -16.69 -5.90
C SER A 702 -18.98 -15.38 -5.14
N ILE A 703 -19.80 -14.46 -5.64
CA ILE A 703 -20.05 -13.15 -5.04
C ILE A 703 -21.53 -12.77 -5.16
N TRP A 704 -22.09 -12.19 -4.11
CA TRP A 704 -23.49 -11.81 -4.00
C TRP A 704 -23.62 -10.33 -3.62
N ARG A 705 -24.61 -9.64 -4.20
CA ARG A 705 -25.11 -8.34 -3.75
C ARG A 705 -26.47 -8.57 -3.10
N LEU A 706 -26.56 -8.32 -1.80
CA LEU A 706 -27.72 -8.63 -0.97
C LEU A 706 -28.27 -7.37 -0.32
N THR A 707 -29.53 -7.42 0.12
CA THR A 707 -30.28 -6.25 0.58
C THR A 707 -31.32 -6.61 1.63
N ASN A 708 -31.69 -5.64 2.45
CA ASN A 708 -32.87 -5.68 3.32
C ASN A 708 -33.52 -4.28 3.34
N GLU A 709 -34.53 -4.07 4.18
CA GLU A 709 -35.25 -2.78 4.30
C GLU A 709 -34.36 -1.56 4.60
N ARG A 710 -33.12 -1.76 5.08
CA ARG A 710 -32.27 -0.70 5.64
C ARG A 710 -30.92 -0.57 4.95
N GLN A 711 -30.36 -1.64 4.38
CA GLN A 711 -28.99 -1.66 3.89
C GLN A 711 -28.79 -2.62 2.69
N VAL A 712 -27.76 -2.34 1.90
CA VAL A 712 -27.17 -3.25 0.90
C VAL A 712 -25.79 -3.70 1.40
N TRP A 713 -25.38 -4.91 1.06
CA TRP A 713 -24.02 -5.41 1.30
C TRP A 713 -23.58 -6.41 0.23
N TYR A 714 -22.30 -6.76 0.26
CA TYR A 714 -21.74 -7.85 -0.55
C TYR A 714 -21.29 -9.00 0.36
N GLU A 715 -21.42 -10.22 -0.15
CA GLU A 715 -20.82 -11.44 0.42
C GLU A 715 -19.99 -12.13 -0.67
N TRP A 716 -18.89 -12.79 -0.29
CA TRP A 716 -18.01 -13.46 -1.26
C TRP A 716 -17.34 -14.72 -0.70
N HIS A 717 -16.95 -15.62 -1.60
CA HIS A 717 -16.36 -16.92 -1.31
C HIS A 717 -15.53 -17.42 -2.51
N ALA A 718 -14.46 -18.17 -2.27
CA ALA A 718 -13.64 -18.78 -3.32
C ALA A 718 -13.40 -20.28 -3.11
N GLU A 719 -13.35 -21.04 -4.20
CA GLU A 719 -13.07 -22.48 -4.25
C GLU A 719 -11.99 -22.77 -5.31
N SER A 720 -11.07 -23.71 -5.05
CA SER A 720 -10.04 -24.14 -6.01
C SER A 720 -10.17 -25.62 -6.34
N PHE A 721 -9.96 -25.94 -7.62
CA PHE A 721 -10.08 -27.28 -8.19
C PHE A 721 -8.86 -27.65 -9.05
N LEU A 722 -8.52 -28.93 -9.07
CA LEU A 722 -7.60 -29.52 -10.07
C LEU A 722 -8.37 -30.40 -11.04
N ALA A 723 -8.01 -30.30 -12.33
CA ALA A 723 -8.46 -31.25 -13.34
C ALA A 723 -7.64 -32.54 -13.24
N VAL A 724 -8.31 -33.65 -12.96
CA VAL A 724 -7.76 -35.01 -13.03
C VAL A 724 -8.18 -35.61 -14.39
N PRO A 725 -7.28 -36.29 -15.11
CA PRO A 725 -7.65 -37.00 -16.34
C PRO A 725 -8.83 -37.95 -16.09
N GLY A 726 -9.84 -37.91 -16.96
CA GLY A 726 -10.99 -38.83 -16.87
C GLY A 726 -10.53 -40.28 -17.09
N ASP A 727 -10.85 -41.16 -16.14
CA ASP A 727 -10.21 -42.47 -16.02
C ASP A 727 -10.59 -43.44 -17.17
N GLY A 728 -9.65 -43.63 -18.09
CA GLY A 728 -9.81 -44.39 -19.32
C GLY A 728 -9.59 -45.90 -19.15
N GLN A 729 -10.35 -46.52 -18.25
CA GLN A 729 -10.19 -47.90 -17.76
C GLN A 729 -8.82 -48.16 -17.11
N VAL A 730 -8.77 -48.13 -15.77
CA VAL A 730 -7.78 -48.91 -15.02
C VAL A 730 -8.01 -50.38 -15.34
N GLU A 731 -7.17 -50.94 -16.20
CA GLU A 731 -7.10 -52.39 -16.39
C GLU A 731 -6.60 -53.02 -15.09
N GLU A 732 -7.30 -54.04 -14.60
CA GLU A 732 -7.02 -54.66 -13.30
C GLU A 732 -5.70 -55.46 -13.38
N VAL A 733 -4.57 -54.83 -13.07
CA VAL A 733 -3.23 -55.45 -13.10
C VAL A 733 -3.05 -56.44 -11.94
N LEU A 734 -3.72 -57.59 -12.10
CA LEU A 734 -3.48 -58.91 -11.52
C LEU A 734 -2.53 -58.97 -10.31
N LEU A 735 -3.11 -58.89 -9.12
CA LEU A 735 -2.46 -59.31 -7.87
C LEU A 735 -2.13 -60.82 -7.94
N SER A 736 -0.90 -61.14 -8.35
CA SER A 736 -0.36 -62.50 -8.32
C SER A 736 0.26 -62.78 -6.94
N PRO A 737 -0.26 -63.74 -6.14
CA PRO A 737 0.16 -63.91 -4.76
C PRO A 737 1.44 -64.76 -4.63
N LEU A 738 2.50 -64.21 -4.02
CA LEU A 738 3.71 -64.94 -3.64
C LEU A 738 4.26 -64.48 -2.28
N GLY A 739 4.61 -65.46 -1.42
CA GLY A 739 5.40 -65.25 -0.21
C GLY A 739 4.60 -64.94 1.06
N ALA A 740 4.39 -65.95 1.91
CA ALA A 740 3.86 -65.77 3.26
C ALA A 740 4.99 -65.56 4.29
N GLY A 741 4.81 -64.60 5.21
CA GLY A 741 5.68 -64.34 6.36
C GLY A 741 4.88 -63.71 7.51
N PRO A 742 5.03 -64.13 8.78
CA PRO A 742 4.06 -63.82 9.82
C PRO A 742 4.31 -62.50 10.58
N SER A 743 3.29 -61.64 10.56
CA SER A 743 2.80 -60.81 11.67
C SER A 743 3.78 -60.20 12.70
N GLN A 744 3.69 -58.88 12.89
CA GLN A 744 3.27 -58.37 14.20
C GLN A 744 2.48 -57.06 14.11
N SER A 745 1.63 -56.83 15.11
CA SER A 745 0.54 -55.85 15.17
C SER A 745 0.97 -54.44 15.58
N PHE A 746 0.24 -53.43 15.12
CA PHE A 746 -0.22 -52.34 16.00
C PHE A 746 -1.64 -51.88 15.64
N SER A 747 -2.37 -51.36 16.63
CA SER A 747 -3.83 -51.13 16.57
C SER A 747 -4.22 -49.66 16.41
N THR A 748 -5.37 -49.45 15.74
CA THR A 748 -6.02 -48.15 15.52
C THR A 748 -6.50 -47.44 16.79
N LEU A 749 -6.37 -46.10 16.83
CA LEU A 749 -7.24 -45.12 17.52
C LEU A 749 -6.70 -43.70 17.21
N GLY A 750 -7.44 -42.72 16.70
CA GLY A 750 -8.78 -42.70 16.10
C GLY A 750 -9.09 -41.31 15.52
N MET A 751 -9.83 -41.23 14.40
CA MET A 751 -10.28 -39.96 13.80
C MET A 751 -11.57 -39.44 14.47
N PRO A 752 -11.99 -38.21 14.13
CA PRO A 752 -13.34 -38.07 13.58
C PRO A 752 -13.37 -37.34 12.22
N SER A 753 -13.93 -38.01 11.21
CA SER A 753 -14.30 -37.41 9.91
C SER A 753 -15.77 -36.98 9.91
N PRO A 754 -16.17 -35.94 9.17
CA PRO A 754 -17.55 -35.73 8.76
C PRO A 754 -17.80 -36.22 7.32
N LEU A 755 -18.53 -37.33 7.21
CA LEU A 755 -19.53 -37.65 6.18
C LEU A 755 -19.30 -37.19 4.72
N ILE A 756 -19.03 -38.16 3.84
CA ILE A 756 -19.46 -38.12 2.43
C ILE A 756 -20.65 -39.07 2.30
N ASP A 757 -21.79 -38.55 1.84
CA ASP A 757 -22.93 -39.38 1.45
C ASP A 757 -22.68 -40.05 0.09
N SER A 758 -22.75 -41.38 0.06
CA SER A 758 -22.75 -42.15 -1.19
C SER A 758 -24.10 -41.98 -1.92
N LYS A 759 -24.08 -41.45 -3.15
CA LYS A 759 -25.28 -41.44 -3.99
C LYS A 759 -25.64 -42.84 -4.49
N GLU A 760 -26.93 -43.14 -4.51
CA GLU A 760 -27.48 -44.37 -5.07
C GLU A 760 -27.23 -44.49 -6.58
N LEU A 761 -26.97 -45.72 -7.05
CA LEU A 761 -26.87 -46.04 -8.47
C LEU A 761 -28.27 -46.30 -9.06
N SER A 762 -28.93 -45.24 -9.50
CA SER A 762 -30.17 -45.34 -10.30
C SER A 762 -29.86 -45.90 -11.70
N PHE A 763 -30.27 -47.14 -11.97
CA PHE A 763 -30.15 -47.79 -13.29
C PHE A 763 -31.29 -47.41 -14.25
N THR A 764 -31.09 -47.72 -15.54
CA THR A 764 -31.96 -47.44 -16.72
C THR A 764 -31.96 -45.98 -17.18
N GLU A 765 -32.13 -45.66 -18.48
CA GLU A 765 -32.50 -46.51 -19.64
C GLU A 765 -31.60 -46.27 -20.87
N THR A 766 -31.89 -46.96 -21.99
CA THR A 766 -30.92 -47.25 -23.07
C THR A 766 -30.85 -46.25 -24.23
N GLY A 767 -29.62 -46.00 -24.70
CA GLY A 767 -29.34 -46.04 -26.14
C GLY A 767 -29.16 -44.72 -26.89
N LYS A 768 -27.89 -44.35 -27.15
CA LYS A 768 -27.45 -43.64 -28.37
C LYS A 768 -25.95 -43.87 -28.61
N THR A 769 -25.53 -43.65 -29.86
CA THR A 769 -24.19 -43.98 -30.38
C THR A 769 -23.08 -43.14 -29.75
N PRO A 770 -21.88 -43.70 -29.53
CA PRO A 770 -20.74 -42.92 -29.04
C PRO A 770 -20.25 -41.93 -30.10
N ASN A 771 -20.25 -40.65 -29.74
CA ASN A 771 -19.52 -39.61 -30.47
C ASN A 771 -18.05 -39.60 -30.02
N PRO A 772 -17.10 -39.06 -30.82
CA PRO A 772 -15.67 -39.19 -30.53
C PRO A 772 -15.25 -38.37 -29.30
N GLN A 773 -14.89 -39.10 -28.23
CA GLN A 773 -13.94 -38.72 -27.16
C GLN A 773 -13.88 -37.22 -26.77
N HIS A 774 -14.91 -36.73 -26.09
CA HIS A 774 -14.66 -35.82 -24.97
C HIS A 774 -14.33 -36.67 -23.74
N THR A 775 -13.06 -36.72 -23.35
CA THR A 775 -12.68 -37.17 -22.00
C THR A 775 -13.13 -36.10 -21.01
N GLU A 776 -14.19 -36.37 -20.25
CA GLU A 776 -14.58 -35.51 -19.13
C GLU A 776 -13.50 -35.59 -18.03
N ASN A 777 -12.51 -34.70 -18.09
CA ASN A 777 -11.59 -34.50 -16.98
C ASN A 777 -12.42 -34.15 -15.74
N GLN A 778 -12.39 -35.02 -14.74
CA GLN A 778 -13.06 -34.81 -13.47
C GLN A 778 -12.35 -33.68 -12.72
N VAL A 779 -13.10 -32.85 -12.00
CA VAL A 779 -12.53 -31.76 -11.21
C VAL A 779 -12.61 -32.08 -9.72
N VAL A 780 -11.45 -32.19 -9.08
CA VAL A 780 -11.33 -32.44 -7.64
C VAL A 780 -11.15 -31.11 -6.93
N LYS A 781 -12.03 -30.81 -5.97
CA LYS A 781 -11.89 -29.63 -5.11
C LYS A 781 -10.71 -29.83 -4.15
N ILE A 782 -9.78 -28.88 -4.15
CA ILE A 782 -8.55 -28.93 -3.34
C ILE A 782 -8.48 -27.86 -2.25
N GLY A 783 -9.33 -26.84 -2.29
CA GLY A 783 -9.36 -25.79 -1.28
C GLY A 783 -10.56 -24.86 -1.41
N HIS A 784 -10.82 -24.08 -0.37
CA HIS A 784 -11.79 -22.98 -0.35
C HIS A 784 -11.54 -22.03 0.83
N THR A 785 -12.10 -20.83 0.78
CA THR A 785 -12.06 -19.84 1.87
C THR A 785 -13.29 -19.98 2.79
N SER A 786 -13.34 -19.21 3.89
CA SER A 786 -14.61 -18.93 4.56
C SER A 786 -15.61 -18.17 3.66
N LEU A 787 -16.83 -17.95 4.17
CA LEU A 787 -17.78 -16.99 3.60
C LEU A 787 -17.53 -15.62 4.25
N HIS A 788 -17.36 -14.59 3.42
CA HIS A 788 -16.98 -13.24 3.85
C HIS A 788 -18.19 -12.31 3.99
N ASN A 789 -18.17 -11.50 5.04
CA ASN A 789 -19.21 -10.53 5.41
C ASN A 789 -20.67 -11.09 5.53
N PRO A 790 -20.91 -12.30 6.07
CA PRO A 790 -22.23 -12.91 6.09
C PRO A 790 -23.28 -12.05 6.82
N GLY A 791 -24.41 -11.82 6.17
CA GLY A 791 -25.50 -10.95 6.64
C GLY A 791 -25.17 -9.46 6.66
N GLY A 792 -24.05 -9.03 6.06
CA GLY A 792 -23.58 -7.65 6.10
C GLY A 792 -23.10 -7.23 7.49
N ARG A 793 -22.53 -8.15 8.26
CA ARG A 793 -22.14 -7.94 9.68
C ARG A 793 -20.96 -7.00 9.90
N SER A 794 -20.14 -6.82 8.87
CA SER A 794 -18.85 -6.12 8.93
C SER A 794 -18.83 -4.88 8.05
N SER A 795 -19.35 -4.99 6.82
CA SER A 795 -19.50 -3.89 5.88
C SER A 795 -20.88 -3.88 5.23
N TRP A 796 -21.52 -2.72 5.19
CA TRP A 796 -22.83 -2.49 4.60
C TRP A 796 -22.97 -1.01 4.23
N ILE A 797 -23.94 -0.70 3.37
CA ILE A 797 -24.23 0.65 2.88
C ILE A 797 -25.69 0.96 3.20
N ALA A 798 -25.95 2.06 3.91
CA ALA A 798 -27.30 2.37 4.39
C ALA A 798 -28.19 2.96 3.28
N ILE A 799 -29.35 2.35 3.06
CA ILE A 799 -30.40 2.84 2.15
C ILE A 799 -31.16 3.99 2.84
N ALA A 800 -31.47 3.86 4.14
CA ALA A 800 -32.35 4.77 4.85
C ALA A 800 -31.59 5.74 5.76
N ASN A 801 -31.87 7.05 5.62
CA ASN A 801 -31.53 8.04 6.62
C ASN A 801 -32.29 7.73 7.92
N ALA A 802 -31.58 7.23 8.95
CA ALA A 802 -32.14 6.93 10.28
C ALA A 802 -32.72 8.16 11.02
N ILE A 803 -32.61 9.35 10.41
CA ILE A 803 -33.07 10.65 10.91
C ILE A 803 -34.54 10.92 10.54
N CYS A 804 -35.04 10.44 9.39
CA CYS A 804 -36.39 10.78 8.90
C CYS A 804 -37.52 9.92 9.49
N ALA A 805 -37.21 8.92 10.33
CA ALA A 805 -38.20 8.05 10.97
C ALA A 805 -38.76 8.58 12.30
N LYS A 806 -38.45 9.84 12.67
CA LYS A 806 -38.99 10.53 13.85
C LYS A 806 -39.40 11.96 13.48
N ASP A 807 -40.53 12.39 14.01
CA ASP A 807 -41.16 13.71 13.88
C ASP A 807 -41.44 14.24 12.45
N PRO A 808 -42.64 13.97 11.90
CA PRO A 808 -43.16 14.63 10.68
C PRO A 808 -43.41 16.15 10.81
N ALA A 809 -42.92 16.81 11.87
CA ALA A 809 -43.42 18.10 12.35
C ALA A 809 -42.62 19.33 11.87
N ILE A 810 -41.52 19.16 11.13
CA ILE A 810 -40.54 20.23 10.86
C ILE A 810 -40.56 20.70 9.38
N TYR A 811 -41.74 20.89 8.79
CA TYR A 811 -41.91 21.58 7.50
C TYR A 811 -43.16 22.48 7.48
N PRO A 812 -43.12 23.68 8.11
CA PRO A 812 -44.17 24.68 7.94
C PRO A 812 -44.08 25.36 6.57
N SER A 813 -45.18 25.38 5.82
CA SER A 813 -45.24 26.01 4.49
C SER A 813 -45.15 27.54 4.57
N VAL A 814 -43.98 28.12 4.27
CA VAL A 814 -43.80 29.58 4.27
C VAL A 814 -44.40 30.21 3.02
N LYS A 815 -45.65 30.68 3.11
CA LYS A 815 -46.26 31.51 2.06
C LYS A 815 -45.67 32.92 2.07
N SER A 816 -45.21 33.38 0.91
CA SER A 816 -44.62 34.72 0.73
C SER A 816 -45.58 35.85 1.12
N ARG A 817 -45.09 36.80 1.93
CA ARG A 817 -45.51 38.21 1.93
C ARG A 817 -44.30 39.11 2.18
N TYR A 818 -44.03 40.00 1.24
CA TYR A 818 -42.98 41.02 1.31
C TYR A 818 -43.64 42.39 1.48
N THR A 819 -43.20 43.18 2.48
CA THR A 819 -43.30 44.66 2.47
C THR A 819 -42.11 45.23 3.26
N PRO A 820 -41.46 46.32 2.82
CA PRO A 820 -40.16 46.74 3.37
C PRO A 820 -40.21 47.98 4.29
N THR A 821 -39.29 48.05 5.25
CA THR A 821 -38.98 49.29 6.00
C THR A 821 -37.48 49.47 6.22
N ASN A 822 -36.92 50.39 5.43
CA ASN A 822 -35.69 51.18 5.63
C ASN A 822 -34.78 50.88 6.84
N MET A 823 -33.52 50.58 6.55
CA MET A 823 -32.40 51.26 7.22
C MET A 823 -31.37 51.70 6.16
N LYS A 824 -30.75 52.87 6.34
CA LYS A 824 -29.91 53.54 5.32
C LYS A 824 -28.44 53.61 5.75
N THR A 825 -27.57 53.76 4.74
CA THR A 825 -26.15 54.18 4.79
C THR A 825 -25.17 53.25 5.53
N SER A 826 -23.91 53.10 5.11
CA SER A 826 -23.19 53.76 3.98
C SER A 826 -22.24 52.81 3.24
N LEU A 827 -21.96 53.10 1.97
CA LEU A 827 -20.83 52.52 1.23
C LEU A 827 -19.53 53.28 1.56
N ALA A 828 -18.39 52.58 1.54
CA ALA A 828 -17.17 53.01 0.84
C ALA A 828 -16.16 51.85 0.70
N THR A 829 -15.78 51.56 -0.55
CA THR A 829 -14.60 50.83 -1.05
C THR A 829 -13.51 50.36 -0.07
N LEU A 830 -13.11 49.09 -0.21
CA LEU A 830 -11.71 48.68 -0.10
C LEU A 830 -11.22 48.15 -1.46
N ALA A 831 -9.99 48.47 -1.86
CA ALA A 831 -9.44 48.10 -3.17
C ALA A 831 -8.83 46.69 -3.15
N ALA A 832 -8.87 46.00 -4.30
CA ALA A 832 -8.25 44.68 -4.46
C ALA A 832 -6.71 44.78 -4.49
N PHE A 833 -6.06 44.03 -3.60
CA PHE A 833 -4.63 43.69 -3.74
C PHE A 833 -4.52 42.23 -4.20
N VAL A 834 -4.06 42.03 -5.43
CA VAL A 834 -3.67 40.69 -5.91
C VAL A 834 -2.28 40.39 -5.36
N TYR A 835 -2.20 39.52 -4.36
CA TYR A 835 -0.94 38.96 -3.90
C TYR A 835 -0.63 37.68 -4.68
N LEU A 836 0.52 37.67 -5.35
CA LEU A 836 1.19 36.43 -5.75
C LEU A 836 1.65 35.73 -4.46
N LEU A 837 1.08 34.57 -4.16
CA LEU A 837 1.53 33.72 -3.05
C LEU A 837 2.59 32.73 -3.55
N PRO A 838 3.81 32.75 -3.00
CA PRO A 838 4.63 31.55 -2.91
C PRO A 838 3.89 30.48 -2.10
N GLY A 839 4.22 29.21 -2.29
CA GLY A 839 3.57 28.10 -1.58
C GLY A 839 3.69 28.27 -0.06
N VAL A 840 2.56 28.51 0.62
CA VAL A 840 2.48 28.55 2.08
C VAL A 840 2.45 27.11 2.59
N MET A 841 3.52 26.68 3.25
CA MET A 841 3.51 25.43 4.01
C MET A 841 2.50 25.55 5.15
N ALA A 842 1.61 24.56 5.28
CA ALA A 842 0.60 24.55 6.32
C ALA A 842 1.22 24.21 7.68
N LEU A 843 0.87 24.98 8.72
CA LEU A 843 1.18 24.64 10.12
C LEU A 843 0.75 23.19 10.40
N THR A 844 1.63 22.40 11.00
CA THR A 844 1.41 20.97 11.27
C THR A 844 1.92 20.60 12.66
N ILE A 845 1.21 19.72 13.38
CA ILE A 845 1.60 19.16 14.68
C ILE A 845 1.66 17.64 14.60
N ASN A 846 2.54 16.99 15.36
CA ASN A 846 2.62 15.53 15.39
C ASN A 846 1.45 14.90 16.15
N THR A 847 1.04 13.70 15.72
CA THR A 847 0.25 12.77 16.52
C THR A 847 1.20 11.84 17.28
N PRO A 848 1.39 12.01 18.60
CA PRO A 848 2.23 11.11 19.38
C PRO A 848 1.53 9.76 19.64
N PHE A 849 2.28 8.67 19.43
CA PHE A 849 1.83 7.31 19.76
C PHE A 849 2.35 6.87 21.14
N GLY A 850 1.64 5.97 21.81
CA GLY A 850 2.09 5.36 23.08
C GLY A 850 2.06 6.28 24.30
N VAL A 851 1.35 7.41 24.24
CA VAL A 851 1.30 8.44 25.31
C VAL A 851 0.84 7.83 26.63
N THR A 852 1.78 7.63 27.54
CA THR A 852 1.58 6.90 28.79
C THR A 852 1.56 7.86 29.98
N GLN A 853 0.63 7.65 30.92
CA GLN A 853 0.49 8.49 32.10
C GLN A 853 1.82 8.56 32.89
N CYS A 854 2.18 9.76 33.33
CA CYS A 854 3.38 10.10 34.06
C CYS A 854 4.72 9.80 33.36
N GLN A 855 4.72 9.65 32.03
CA GLN A 855 5.93 9.71 31.22
C GLN A 855 6.05 11.07 30.48
N PRO A 856 7.26 11.50 30.11
CA PRO A 856 7.46 12.69 29.28
C PRO A 856 7.16 12.39 27.80
N GLN A 857 6.14 13.03 27.24
CA GLN A 857 5.80 12.96 25.83
C GLN A 857 6.36 14.17 25.08
N LEU A 858 7.13 13.96 24.01
CA LEU A 858 7.54 15.02 23.10
C LEU A 858 6.42 15.36 22.11
N ILE A 859 6.09 16.64 22.03
CA ILE A 859 5.20 17.26 21.04
C ILE A 859 6.10 18.11 20.12
N THR A 860 5.87 18.06 18.82
CA THR A 860 6.65 18.76 17.78
C THR A 860 5.75 19.30 16.69
N TRP A 861 6.08 20.45 16.14
CA TRP A 861 5.34 21.07 15.04
C TRP A 861 6.27 21.65 13.97
N SER A 862 5.75 21.76 12.77
CA SER A 862 6.42 22.32 11.59
C SER A 862 5.59 23.46 11.00
N ASP A 863 6.30 24.43 10.41
CA ASP A 863 5.74 25.60 9.73
C ASP A 863 4.92 26.54 10.65
N GLY A 864 4.31 27.57 10.07
CA GLY A 864 3.65 28.67 10.80
C GLY A 864 4.61 29.74 11.34
N THR A 865 4.07 30.68 12.12
CA THR A 865 4.81 31.85 12.65
C THR A 865 4.78 31.90 14.19
N PRO A 866 5.94 31.93 14.90
CA PRO A 866 5.98 32.04 16.35
C PRO A 866 5.54 33.43 16.87
N PRO A 867 5.06 33.54 18.12
CA PRO A 867 4.90 32.46 19.08
C PRO A 867 3.71 31.54 18.79
N TYR A 868 3.86 30.27 19.18
CA TYR A 868 2.84 29.24 19.04
C TYR A 868 2.10 29.00 20.37
N TYR A 869 0.80 28.81 20.31
CA TYR A 869 -0.06 28.52 21.45
C TYR A 869 -0.49 27.05 21.36
N VAL A 870 0.05 26.20 22.24
CA VAL A 870 -0.23 24.76 22.27
C VAL A 870 -1.27 24.47 23.36
N SER A 871 -2.17 23.53 23.08
CA SER A 871 -3.24 23.11 24.00
C SER A 871 -3.67 21.66 23.75
N ILE A 872 -4.34 21.07 24.74
CA ILE A 872 -5.02 19.78 24.67
C ILE A 872 -6.52 20.04 24.77
N ILE A 873 -7.31 19.56 23.81
CA ILE A 873 -8.77 19.58 23.87
C ILE A 873 -9.33 18.17 24.14
N PRO A 874 -10.43 18.04 24.89
CA PRO A 874 -11.08 16.76 25.14
C PRO A 874 -11.89 16.32 23.92
N GLU A 875 -11.90 15.02 23.61
CA GLU A 875 -12.75 14.47 22.56
C GLU A 875 -14.20 14.31 23.04
N ALA A 876 -14.88 15.44 23.25
CA ALA A 876 -16.34 15.45 23.37
C ALA A 876 -16.97 15.05 22.02
N LYS A 877 -18.03 14.24 22.09
CA LYS A 877 -18.73 13.61 20.94
C LYS A 877 -18.82 14.54 19.72
N GLY A 878 -18.03 14.25 18.68
CA GLY A 878 -18.05 14.97 17.40
C GLY A 878 -16.87 15.89 17.12
N GLY A 879 -15.79 15.86 17.92
CA GLY A 879 -14.49 16.42 17.52
C GLY A 879 -14.46 17.94 17.32
N GLN A 880 -15.31 18.70 18.04
CA GLN A 880 -15.39 20.14 17.83
C GLN A 880 -14.18 20.89 18.45
N PRO A 881 -13.48 21.75 17.68
CA PRO A 881 -12.35 22.55 18.18
C PRO A 881 -12.77 23.74 19.08
N SER A 882 -14.04 23.76 19.53
CA SER A 882 -14.63 24.76 20.43
C SER A 882 -14.66 24.32 21.89
N ALA A 883 -14.24 23.09 22.20
CA ALA A 883 -14.22 22.57 23.57
C ALA A 883 -13.19 23.31 24.44
N PRO A 884 -13.48 23.56 25.74
CA PRO A 884 -12.48 24.09 26.66
C PRO A 884 -11.25 23.19 26.75
N ALA A 885 -10.06 23.77 26.65
CA ALA A 885 -8.82 23.02 26.73
C ALA A 885 -8.66 22.37 28.13
N LEU A 886 -8.31 21.07 28.15
CA LEU A 886 -7.92 20.35 29.37
C LEU A 886 -6.60 20.89 29.93
N ARG A 887 -5.71 21.32 29.03
CA ARG A 887 -4.41 21.91 29.35
C ARG A 887 -4.01 22.87 28.24
N SER A 888 -3.36 23.97 28.61
CA SER A 888 -2.68 24.89 27.69
C SER A 888 -1.31 25.22 28.27
N TRP A 889 -0.40 25.69 27.41
CA TRP A 889 0.93 26.15 27.82
C TRP A 889 1.16 27.60 27.41
N ASP A 890 2.14 28.24 28.03
CA ASP A 890 2.60 29.58 27.66
C ASP A 890 3.08 29.63 26.20
N PRO A 891 3.13 30.82 25.56
CA PRO A 891 3.46 30.94 24.15
C PRO A 891 4.89 30.46 23.85
N GLN A 892 5.02 29.50 22.94
CA GLN A 892 6.26 28.82 22.61
C GLN A 892 6.96 29.50 21.42
N SER A 893 8.28 29.77 21.53
CA SER A 893 9.06 30.32 20.41
C SER A 893 9.80 29.27 19.57
N GLY A 894 9.90 28.03 20.07
CA GLY A 894 10.49 26.89 19.35
C GLY A 894 9.45 26.05 18.61
N ASN A 895 9.90 24.92 18.06
CA ASN A 895 9.10 23.97 17.29
C ASN A 895 8.78 22.65 18.03
N SER A 896 8.96 22.64 19.35
CA SER A 896 8.75 21.46 20.19
C SER A 896 8.50 21.80 21.66
N LEU A 897 7.75 20.93 22.35
CA LEU A 897 7.43 21.01 23.77
C LEU A 897 7.42 19.60 24.38
N THR A 898 8.04 19.41 25.54
CA THR A 898 7.92 18.16 26.30
C THR A 898 6.80 18.29 27.33
N TRP A 899 5.75 17.47 27.17
CA TRP A 899 4.63 17.37 28.10
C TRP A 899 4.85 16.21 29.08
N GLN A 900 4.97 16.50 30.37
CA GLN A 900 4.86 15.47 31.40
C GLN A 900 3.37 15.06 31.53
N VAL A 901 3.03 13.85 31.08
CA VAL A 901 1.64 13.39 30.92
C VAL A 901 0.94 13.25 32.27
N ASP A 902 -0.03 14.12 32.53
CA ASP A 902 -0.75 14.27 33.81
C ASP A 902 -2.24 13.93 33.73
N LEU A 903 -2.77 13.68 32.52
CA LEU A 903 -4.14 13.25 32.29
C LEU A 903 -4.35 11.78 32.68
N GLN A 904 -5.61 11.41 32.96
CA GLN A 904 -5.97 10.07 33.42
C GLN A 904 -5.96 9.03 32.28
N PRO A 905 -5.70 7.74 32.57
CA PRO A 905 -5.75 6.68 31.57
C PRO A 905 -7.15 6.56 30.95
N ASN A 906 -7.22 6.08 29.70
CA ASN A 906 -8.44 6.00 28.88
C ASN A 906 -9.09 7.37 28.54
N THR A 907 -8.44 8.50 28.86
CA THR A 907 -8.86 9.80 28.30
C THR A 907 -8.47 9.85 26.82
N SER A 908 -9.44 10.17 25.94
CA SER A 908 -9.17 10.50 24.54
C SER A 908 -9.06 12.02 24.36
N ILE A 909 -8.01 12.45 23.68
CA ILE A 909 -7.67 13.87 23.48
C ILE A 909 -7.23 14.16 22.04
N THR A 910 -7.24 15.44 21.69
CA THR A 910 -6.56 15.98 20.50
C THR A 910 -5.61 17.09 20.93
N LEU A 911 -4.39 17.11 20.38
CA LEU A 911 -3.48 18.25 20.50
C LEU A 911 -3.90 19.33 19.50
N ALA A 912 -3.93 20.58 19.94
CA ALA A 912 -4.26 21.73 19.11
C ALA A 912 -3.16 22.79 19.24
N ILE A 913 -2.67 23.28 18.11
CA ILE A 913 -1.70 24.38 18.03
C ILE A 913 -2.27 25.53 17.23
N LYS A 914 -1.95 26.75 17.65
CA LYS A 914 -2.25 28.00 16.93
C LYS A 914 -0.99 28.84 16.78
N ASP A 915 -0.79 29.48 15.63
CA ASP A 915 0.35 30.39 15.40
C ASP A 915 -0.01 31.87 15.62
N ALA A 916 0.98 32.75 15.55
CA ALA A 916 0.83 34.19 15.77
C ALA A 916 -0.05 34.90 14.72
N THR A 917 -0.16 34.34 13.51
CA THR A 917 -1.06 34.86 12.45
C THR A 917 -2.50 34.40 12.61
N GLY A 918 -2.72 33.36 13.41
CA GLY A 918 -4.02 32.79 13.71
C GLY A 918 -4.30 31.43 13.07
N ASN A 919 -3.37 30.88 12.28
CA ASN A 919 -3.50 29.54 11.69
C ASN A 919 -3.57 28.47 12.80
N THR A 920 -4.36 27.43 12.61
CA THR A 920 -4.52 26.33 13.57
C THR A 920 -4.26 24.97 12.94
N ALA A 921 -3.61 24.07 13.67
CA ALA A 921 -3.45 22.67 13.32
C ALA A 921 -3.79 21.75 14.50
N PHE A 922 -4.14 20.50 14.18
CA PHE A 922 -4.62 19.51 15.14
C PHE A 922 -3.91 18.17 14.91
N SER A 923 -3.70 17.40 15.96
CA SER A 923 -3.32 15.98 15.84
C SER A 923 -4.55 15.11 15.58
N ASP A 924 -4.33 13.84 15.24
CA ASP A 924 -5.36 12.82 15.38
C ASP A 924 -5.71 12.57 16.87
N LYS A 925 -6.68 11.70 17.10
CA LYS A 925 -7.07 11.18 18.42
C LYS A 925 -5.90 10.46 19.10
N VAL A 926 -5.54 10.91 20.30
CA VAL A 926 -4.56 10.27 21.18
C VAL A 926 -5.27 9.71 22.41
N ASN A 927 -4.98 8.46 22.78
CA ASN A 927 -5.52 7.80 23.99
C ASN A 927 -4.43 7.66 25.05
N ILE A 928 -4.67 8.18 26.25
CA ILE A 928 -3.71 8.08 27.37
C ILE A 928 -3.68 6.65 27.92
N GLN A 929 -2.51 6.03 27.90
CA GLN A 929 -2.27 4.69 28.41
C GLN A 929 -1.99 4.69 29.93
N PRO A 930 -2.37 3.63 30.66
CA PRO A 930 -2.04 3.50 32.08
C PRO A 930 -0.53 3.34 32.29
N ALA A 931 -0.01 3.93 33.37
CA ALA A 931 1.39 3.78 33.74
C ALA A 931 1.74 2.33 34.14
N THR A 932 2.95 1.88 33.83
CA THR A 932 3.47 0.58 34.28
C THR A 932 3.57 0.57 35.82
N PRO A 933 3.18 -0.53 36.51
CA PRO A 933 3.31 -0.65 37.95
C PRO A 933 4.74 -0.36 38.43
N GLY A 934 4.88 0.54 39.42
CA GLY A 934 6.18 0.99 39.92
C GLY A 934 6.66 2.34 39.36
N THR A 935 5.98 2.91 38.36
CA THR A 935 6.21 4.31 37.94
C THR A 935 5.76 5.28 39.05
N ALA A 936 6.43 6.42 39.22
CA ALA A 936 6.30 7.30 40.41
C ALA A 936 4.87 7.75 40.79
N CYS A 937 3.92 7.77 39.85
CA CYS A 937 2.52 8.10 40.12
C CYS A 937 1.71 6.98 40.80
N SER A 938 2.28 5.77 40.97
CA SER A 938 1.60 4.62 41.58
C SER A 938 1.26 4.83 43.07
N GLN A 939 1.82 5.84 43.74
CA GLN A 939 1.77 5.97 45.21
C GLN A 939 0.57 6.75 45.78
N ASN A 940 -0.34 7.27 44.94
CA ASN A 940 -1.52 8.04 45.39
C ASN A 940 -2.88 7.40 45.05
N ALA A 941 -2.92 6.15 44.59
CA ALA A 941 -4.17 5.48 44.19
C ALA A 941 -4.93 4.83 45.37
N ASP A 942 -4.23 4.35 46.40
CA ASP A 942 -4.81 3.49 47.45
C ASP A 942 -5.66 4.21 48.51
N ALA A 943 -5.87 5.52 48.38
CA ALA A 943 -6.52 6.34 49.42
C ALA A 943 -8.04 6.56 49.25
N LEU A 944 -8.68 6.08 48.16
CA LEU A 944 -10.08 6.42 47.86
C LEU A 944 -10.94 5.27 47.28
N ALA A 945 -10.69 4.02 47.69
CA ALA A 945 -11.36 2.83 47.16
C ALA A 945 -12.25 2.07 48.18
N THR A 946 -12.72 2.73 49.26
CA THR A 946 -13.56 2.09 50.29
C THR A 946 -14.80 2.91 50.65
N THR A 947 -15.84 2.85 49.82
CA THR A 947 -17.26 2.79 50.25
C THR A 947 -18.16 2.54 49.04
N ALA A 948 -18.51 1.28 48.78
CA ALA A 948 -19.56 0.92 47.83
C ALA A 948 -20.91 0.85 48.57
N ALA A 949 -21.88 1.67 48.15
CA ALA A 949 -23.27 1.65 48.59
C ALA A 949 -24.14 2.16 47.42
N THR A 950 -24.86 1.29 46.70
CA THR A 950 -26.26 0.88 46.96
C THR A 950 -27.26 2.04 47.01
N SER A 951 -28.29 1.96 46.15
CA SER A 951 -29.31 2.99 45.94
C SER A 951 -30.09 3.39 47.21
N PRO A 952 -30.41 4.68 47.40
CA PRO A 952 -31.19 5.14 48.55
C PRO A 952 -32.70 4.98 48.36
N ALA A 953 -33.42 4.74 49.45
CA ALA A 953 -34.88 4.85 49.52
C ALA A 953 -35.30 5.62 50.78
N ALA A 954 -36.12 6.66 50.60
CA ALA A 954 -36.91 7.42 51.59
C ALA A 954 -36.26 7.86 52.93
N GLY A 955 -36.24 9.17 53.22
CA GLY A 955 -35.81 9.67 54.55
C GLY A 955 -35.85 11.19 54.72
N THR A 956 -36.97 11.70 55.20
CA THR A 956 -37.31 13.10 55.51
C THR A 956 -36.33 13.94 56.36
N ALA A 957 -36.23 15.23 55.99
CA ALA A 957 -36.30 16.43 56.84
C ALA A 957 -35.12 16.95 57.71
N ALA A 958 -34.64 18.13 57.29
CA ALA A 958 -34.65 19.40 58.04
C ALA A 958 -33.55 19.81 59.08
N ALA A 959 -32.96 20.99 58.76
CA ALA A 959 -32.68 22.15 59.63
C ALA A 959 -31.43 22.23 60.54
N GLY A 960 -30.84 23.44 60.56
CA GLY A 960 -29.95 23.98 61.60
C GLY A 960 -28.43 23.75 61.45
N SER A 961 -27.52 24.57 62.00
CA SER A 961 -27.37 26.04 61.96
C SER A 961 -26.12 26.54 62.73
N SER A 962 -25.26 27.34 62.07
CA SER A 962 -24.47 28.46 62.64
C SER A 962 -23.28 28.25 63.61
N THR A 963 -22.38 29.25 63.61
CA THR A 963 -21.27 29.57 64.56
C THR A 963 -19.99 28.70 64.52
N GLY A 964 -18.78 29.24 64.75
CA GLY A 964 -18.38 30.65 64.84
C GLY A 964 -16.93 30.92 65.30
N ALA A 965 -16.55 32.21 65.30
CA ALA A 965 -15.43 32.88 66.01
C ALA A 965 -13.94 32.68 65.60
N ALA A 966 -13.34 33.82 65.22
CA ALA A 966 -11.95 34.10 64.86
C ALA A 966 -10.92 34.19 66.02
N ASN A 967 -9.63 34.43 65.69
CA ASN A 967 -8.72 35.22 66.54
C ASN A 967 -7.53 35.88 65.77
N ARG A 968 -6.86 36.92 66.33
CA ARG A 968 -5.77 37.71 65.67
C ARG A 968 -4.87 38.54 66.63
N PRO A 969 -3.52 38.59 66.40
CA PRO A 969 -2.69 39.84 66.29
C PRO A 969 -1.78 39.84 65.01
N THR A 970 -0.97 40.81 64.51
CA THR A 970 -0.50 42.22 64.80
C THR A 970 0.73 42.41 65.72
N VAL A 971 1.73 43.32 65.52
CA VAL A 971 1.89 44.58 64.70
C VAL A 971 3.38 44.84 64.26
N GLY A 972 3.65 45.43 63.08
CA GLY A 972 4.76 46.42 62.83
C GLY A 972 6.10 45.97 62.16
N ALA A 973 7.03 46.86 61.70
CA ALA A 973 6.95 48.27 61.23
C ALA A 973 8.31 48.82 60.66
N SER A 974 8.29 49.72 59.65
CA SER A 974 9.32 50.75 59.26
C SER A 974 10.73 50.31 58.73
N ALA A 975 11.58 51.13 58.04
CA ALA A 975 11.46 52.31 57.15
C ALA A 975 12.83 52.71 56.50
N ASN A 976 12.87 53.70 55.58
CA ASN A 976 14.04 54.35 54.90
C ASN A 976 14.90 53.47 53.94
N ALA A 977 15.75 53.93 53.00
CA ALA A 977 16.06 55.13 52.17
C ALA A 977 17.43 54.78 51.46
N SER A 978 18.02 55.40 50.42
CA SER A 978 17.90 56.71 49.75
C SER A 978 18.48 56.71 48.29
N GLN A 979 18.27 57.81 47.55
CA GLN A 979 19.10 58.51 46.51
C GLN A 979 20.37 57.84 45.89
N SER A 980 20.87 58.10 44.66
CA SER A 980 20.50 58.90 43.44
C SER A 980 21.60 58.61 42.34
N ASN A 981 21.85 59.28 41.19
CA ASN A 981 21.38 60.52 40.51
C ASN A 981 21.81 60.54 38.99
N ALA A 982 21.09 61.30 38.13
CA ALA A 982 21.50 61.89 36.82
C ALA A 982 21.99 60.95 35.66
N ALA A 983 22.06 61.35 34.37
CA ALA A 983 21.84 62.64 33.69
C ALA A 983 21.21 62.50 32.27
N ARG A 984 20.88 63.63 31.62
CA ARG A 984 20.30 63.76 30.25
C ARG A 984 20.87 65.02 29.59
N PRO A 985 21.00 65.10 28.25
CA PRO A 985 20.23 66.12 27.53
C PRO A 985 19.75 65.75 26.09
N ALA A 986 18.57 66.28 25.74
CA ALA A 986 18.21 67.16 24.60
C ALA A 986 19.02 67.19 23.26
N SER A 987 18.51 67.69 22.11
CA SER A 987 17.17 67.74 21.45
C SER A 987 17.17 68.83 20.36
N SER A 988 16.72 68.56 19.12
CA SER A 988 16.36 69.64 18.15
C SER A 988 15.48 69.19 16.97
N THR A 989 14.36 69.90 16.80
CA THR A 989 13.58 70.15 15.57
C THR A 989 14.25 71.29 14.75
N PRO A 990 13.89 71.65 13.48
CA PRO A 990 12.52 71.62 12.91
C PRO A 990 12.28 71.39 11.38
N ALA A 991 11.08 70.88 11.09
CA ALA A 991 10.01 71.32 10.15
C ALA A 991 10.26 71.99 8.77
N VAL A 992 9.17 71.96 7.96
CA VAL A 992 8.81 72.78 6.76
C VAL A 992 9.36 72.29 5.40
N ALA A 993 8.64 72.31 4.25
CA ALA A 993 7.23 72.05 3.87
C ALA A 993 7.05 72.15 2.32
N VAL A 994 5.82 71.92 1.81
CA VAL A 994 5.28 72.30 0.47
C VAL A 994 5.78 71.49 -0.76
N GLY A 995 4.94 71.27 -1.78
CA GLY A 995 5.46 70.88 -3.11
C GLY A 995 4.61 70.08 -4.11
N THR A 996 3.31 69.87 -3.89
CA THR A 996 2.22 69.87 -4.90
C THR A 996 2.47 69.52 -6.40
N SER A 997 1.70 68.54 -6.91
CA SER A 997 1.01 68.53 -8.24
C SER A 997 1.88 68.40 -9.51
N SER A 998 1.42 67.96 -10.70
CA SER A 998 0.12 67.43 -11.22
C SER A 998 0.38 66.64 -12.52
N GLY A 999 -0.66 66.03 -13.14
CA GLY A 999 -0.66 65.75 -14.59
C GLY A 999 -0.87 64.30 -15.07
N ALA A 1000 -2.12 63.86 -15.18
CA ALA A 1000 -2.57 62.90 -16.21
C ALA A 1000 -2.96 63.70 -17.49
N PRO A 1001 -3.36 63.15 -18.68
CA PRO A 1001 -3.80 61.79 -19.06
C PRO A 1001 -2.84 61.07 -20.06
N ARG A 1002 -2.96 59.77 -20.47
CA ARG A 1002 -4.07 58.98 -21.09
C ARG A 1002 -4.44 59.50 -22.51
N PRO A 1003 -4.98 58.70 -23.47
CA PRO A 1003 -5.23 57.24 -23.53
C PRO A 1003 -4.81 56.54 -24.88
N SER A 1004 -5.29 55.30 -25.09
CA SER A 1004 -5.59 54.66 -26.39
C SER A 1004 -4.48 53.93 -27.18
N ALA A 1005 -4.75 52.87 -27.97
CA ALA A 1005 -5.82 51.85 -27.97
C ALA A 1005 -5.49 50.70 -28.97
N THR A 1006 -6.12 49.51 -28.80
CA THR A 1006 -6.53 48.53 -29.86
C THR A 1006 -5.53 48.14 -30.97
N SER A 1007 -5.00 46.89 -30.97
CA SER A 1007 -5.50 45.74 -31.79
C SER A 1007 -4.87 45.64 -33.21
N ALA A 1008 -4.80 44.50 -33.91
CA ALA A 1008 -4.81 43.07 -33.57
C ALA A 1008 -4.42 42.26 -34.85
N SER A 1009 -4.03 40.98 -34.70
CA SER A 1009 -3.60 40.05 -35.78
C SER A 1009 -2.29 40.45 -36.51
N GLY A 1010 -1.46 39.56 -37.04
CA GLY A 1010 -1.39 38.10 -36.85
C GLY A 1010 -1.51 37.29 -38.15
N THR A 1011 -0.38 36.86 -38.73
CA THR A 1011 -0.24 35.65 -39.58
C THR A 1011 1.22 35.24 -39.78
N VAL A 1012 1.51 33.97 -39.46
CA VAL A 1012 2.23 32.97 -40.28
C VAL A 1012 3.41 33.41 -41.16
N SER A 1013 4.60 32.88 -40.85
CA SER A 1013 5.41 32.12 -41.83
C SER A 1013 6.41 31.19 -41.14
N ASN A 1014 6.54 29.94 -41.61
CA ASN A 1014 7.55 28.99 -41.15
C ASN A 1014 8.87 29.22 -41.88
N LEU A 1015 10.01 29.07 -41.19
CA LEU A 1015 11.27 28.65 -41.80
C LEU A 1015 12.10 27.82 -40.81
N LYS A 1016 12.96 26.95 -41.33
CA LYS A 1016 13.60 25.86 -40.58
C LYS A 1016 15.00 26.24 -40.07
N VAL A 1017 15.27 25.82 -38.82
CA VAL A 1017 16.37 24.95 -38.33
C VAL A 1017 17.81 25.18 -38.87
N GLU A 1018 18.80 24.92 -38.00
CA GLU A 1018 20.28 24.87 -38.20
C GLU A 1018 21.04 26.19 -37.92
N ASN A 1019 22.21 26.22 -37.24
CA ASN A 1019 22.88 25.17 -36.43
C ASN A 1019 23.93 25.73 -35.42
N PHE A 1020 24.18 24.98 -34.34
CA PHE A 1020 25.35 24.95 -33.40
C PHE A 1020 26.20 26.20 -33.00
N ALA A 1021 26.14 26.57 -31.71
CA ALA A 1021 27.26 26.84 -30.76
C ALA A 1021 26.64 27.00 -29.33
N LEU A 1022 27.09 26.43 -28.20
CA LEU A 1022 28.40 26.23 -27.54
C LEU A 1022 28.91 27.47 -26.75
N VAL A 1023 29.53 27.22 -25.58
CA VAL A 1023 30.04 28.20 -24.56
C VAL A 1023 28.92 28.86 -23.72
N GLY A 1024 29.06 29.10 -22.40
CA GLY A 1024 30.07 28.61 -21.46
C GLY A 1024 30.15 29.40 -20.14
N ILE A 1025 30.18 28.67 -19.02
CA ILE A 1025 30.93 28.87 -17.75
C ILE A 1025 31.09 30.28 -17.12
N ALA A 1026 30.84 30.32 -15.80
CA ALA A 1026 31.17 31.34 -14.79
C ALA A 1026 30.29 32.63 -14.73
N GLY A 1027 30.05 33.23 -13.55
CA GLY A 1027 30.30 32.74 -12.18
C GLY A 1027 30.80 33.81 -11.18
N LEU A 1028 30.44 33.64 -9.89
CA LEU A 1028 30.78 34.50 -8.74
C LEU A 1028 30.16 35.94 -8.86
N ALA A 1029 30.05 36.80 -7.83
CA ALA A 1029 30.44 36.81 -6.40
C ALA A 1029 29.51 37.83 -5.66
N VAL A 1030 29.39 37.96 -4.33
CA VAL A 1030 29.86 37.18 -3.16
C VAL A 1030 28.98 37.52 -1.91
N ALA A 1031 29.19 36.79 -0.82
CA ALA A 1031 28.73 36.91 0.59
C ALA A 1031 28.42 38.35 1.15
N PHE A 1032 27.70 38.53 2.27
CA PHE A 1032 28.09 38.03 3.60
C PHE A 1032 27.02 38.16 4.71
N PHE A 1033 27.07 37.22 5.67
CA PHE A 1033 26.48 37.23 7.03
C PHE A 1033 24.94 37.37 7.13
N LEU A 1034 24.25 36.73 8.08
CA LEU A 1034 24.69 36.02 9.30
C LEU A 1034 24.20 34.57 9.32
#